data_AF-A0AAJ6TE45-F1
#
_entry.id   AF-A0AAJ6TE45-F1
#
_cell.length_a   1.000
_cell.length_b   1.000
_cell.length_c   1.000
_cell.angle_alpha   90.00
_cell.angle_beta   90.00
_cell.angle_gamma   90.00
#
_symmetry.space_group_name_H-M   'P 1'
#
loop_
_entity.id
_entity.type
_entity.pdbx_description
1 polymer ?
#
loop_
_entity_poly.entity_id
_entity_poly.type
_entity_poly.pdbx_seq_one_letter_code
_entity_poly.pdbx_strand_id
1 'polypeptide(L)'
;MASSISNSAVAFTGVTASDLLRSSKSCGVSGIPLRTLGKARFSVKTRDLSVVAKARKVKKHEYPWPADPDPNVKVGVLFHLSHFKPLKEKPKPVTLDFEKPLVALEKKIIDVRKMANETGLDFSDQIASLESKYQQALKDLYTHLTPIQRVNIARHPNRPTFLDHIFSITEKFVELHGDRAGYDDPAIVTGIGTIDGRRYMFMGHQKGRNTKENIMRNFGMPTPHVYRKALRMMYYADHHGFPIVTFIDTPGAFADLKSEELGQGEAIAHNLRTMFGLKVPIVSIVIGEGGSGGALAIGCANKLLMLENAVFYVASPEACAAILWKTAKAAPKAAEKLKITGPELCKLQIADGIIPEPLGGAHADPSWTSQQIKKAINETMDELMKMDTEALLKHRMLKFRKIGGFQEGVPVDPIRKVNMKKKEEPIARKTPVLELEDEVEKLKEQISKAKESSSKPTELALNEMIEKLKREIDLEYSEAVEAIGLQDRLLNLREECAKANSQDHLMHPVLMDKIEKLHDEFNKGLPTAPNYASLKYKLGMLKEFSKAKCALEKKSKGEELKLDIDKKIKEVMDRPEIKEKMQALKAEVQKSGASTAADLDEGTRESISKMKKEIQLELANVLKSMDLDVEIVTAKKLIDDGLKGKVESLRVETNKKIENLMNSSDLKNTIQLLKFEVAKAGKTPDVASKKRIEALEQQIRQKLATAINSSEIKAKHEELLAEIALESNGSLKNDDLKEGTTKNDESRVEINLGANRSFS
;
A
#
# COMPACT_ATOMS: atom_id res chain seq x y z
N MET A 1 -61.97 48.20 -0.86
CA MET A 1 -62.83 48.33 0.35
C MET A 1 -62.37 47.23 1.31
N ALA A 2 -61.86 47.61 2.49
CA ALA A 2 -62.63 47.63 3.75
C ALA A 2 -62.93 46.20 4.26
N SER A 3 -62.10 45.64 5.15
CA SER A 3 -62.15 45.77 6.63
C SER A 3 -63.30 44.97 7.26
N SER A 4 -63.06 43.81 7.90
CA SER A 4 -62.63 43.65 9.32
C SER A 4 -63.65 44.21 10.34
N ILE A 5 -64.07 43.46 11.39
CA ILE A 5 -63.42 43.38 12.72
C ILE A 5 -64.23 42.42 13.64
N SER A 6 -63.58 41.83 14.66
CA SER A 6 -64.04 41.50 16.03
C SER A 6 -63.57 40.11 16.52
N ASN A 7 -63.17 39.88 17.78
CA ASN A 7 -63.03 40.79 18.93
C ASN A 7 -61.82 40.44 19.84
N SER A 8 -61.47 41.34 20.76
CA SER A 8 -60.36 41.23 21.73
C SER A 8 -60.81 40.58 23.07
N ALA A 9 -60.07 40.53 24.21
CA ALA A 9 -59.44 41.61 25.00
C ALA A 9 -58.66 41.00 26.23
N VAL A 10 -57.80 41.66 27.04
CA VAL A 10 -57.08 42.96 27.03
C VAL A 10 -56.05 43.05 28.21
N ALA A 11 -55.14 44.06 28.18
CA ALA A 11 -54.33 44.65 29.29
C ALA A 11 -53.07 43.93 29.82
N PHE A 12 -51.97 44.61 30.27
CA PHE A 12 -51.42 46.00 30.15
C PHE A 12 -50.03 46.07 30.89
N THR A 13 -49.13 47.06 30.77
CA THR A 13 -48.92 48.22 29.85
C THR A 13 -47.65 47.98 28.98
N GLY A 14 -46.63 48.82 28.68
CA GLY A 14 -46.21 50.24 28.93
C GLY A 14 -44.66 50.33 28.93
N VAL A 15 -43.91 51.34 28.46
CA VAL A 15 -44.17 52.68 27.84
C VAL A 15 -43.01 53.04 26.85
N THR A 16 -43.29 53.99 25.94
CA THR A 16 -42.52 54.71 24.88
C THR A 16 -41.12 55.28 25.25
N ALA A 17 -40.23 55.85 24.40
CA ALA A 17 -40.10 56.12 22.93
C ALA A 17 -38.67 56.66 22.59
N SER A 18 -38.41 57.03 21.32
CA SER A 18 -37.49 58.11 20.83
C SER A 18 -35.95 57.96 21.04
N ASP A 19 -35.06 58.65 20.30
CA ASP A 19 -35.01 59.08 18.88
C ASP A 19 -33.54 59.52 18.52
N LEU A 20 -33.27 59.84 17.25
CA LEU A 20 -32.20 60.72 16.72
C LEU A 20 -30.76 60.73 17.32
N LEU A 21 -29.83 60.18 16.53
CA LEU A 21 -28.55 60.78 16.05
C LEU A 21 -27.78 61.88 16.86
N ARG A 22 -26.44 61.70 16.85
CA ARG A 22 -25.38 62.71 16.52
C ARG A 22 -24.52 63.36 17.65
N SER A 23 -23.38 62.70 17.94
CA SER A 23 -22.07 63.35 18.21
C SER A 23 -21.95 64.18 19.52
N SER A 24 -20.82 64.77 19.95
CA SER A 24 -19.41 64.87 19.50
C SER A 24 -18.52 65.06 20.74
N LYS A 25 -17.22 64.67 20.69
CA LYS A 25 -16.08 65.56 21.02
C LYS A 25 -14.72 64.87 20.82
N SER A 26 -13.69 65.70 20.65
CA SER A 26 -12.35 65.35 20.18
C SER A 26 -11.25 65.81 21.15
N CYS A 27 -10.12 65.11 21.16
CA CYS A 27 -8.77 65.68 21.17
C CYS A 27 -7.78 64.60 20.69
N GLY A 28 -6.50 64.94 20.41
CA GLY A 28 -5.57 63.96 19.81
C GLY A 28 -4.08 64.32 19.93
N VAL A 29 -3.28 63.75 19.01
CA VAL A 29 -1.84 64.04 18.73
C VAL A 29 -0.78 63.27 19.56
N SER A 30 -0.25 62.20 18.93
CA SER A 30 1.14 61.61 18.93
C SER A 30 2.10 61.62 20.15
N GLY A 31 2.81 60.50 20.41
CA GLY A 31 4.16 60.55 21.04
C GLY A 31 4.77 59.30 21.76
N ILE A 32 5.28 58.33 21.01
CA ILE A 32 6.58 57.57 21.16
C ILE A 32 7.54 57.98 22.34
N PRO A 33 8.35 57.10 23.02
CA PRO A 33 8.36 55.60 23.15
C PRO A 33 8.98 54.93 24.47
N LEU A 34 9.02 53.58 24.50
CA LEU A 34 10.14 52.66 24.96
C LEU A 34 10.51 52.31 26.45
N ARG A 35 10.91 51.02 26.66
CA ARG A 35 11.75 50.37 27.73
C ARG A 35 11.11 50.11 29.13
N THR A 36 11.43 49.07 29.94
CA THR A 36 12.35 47.87 29.87
C THR A 36 12.06 46.72 30.90
N LEU A 37 12.42 45.46 30.53
CA LEU A 37 13.00 44.34 31.35
C LEU A 37 12.25 43.53 32.47
N GLY A 38 12.46 42.19 32.48
CA GLY A 38 12.32 41.22 33.61
C GLY A 38 11.17 40.19 33.48
N LYS A 39 11.30 38.85 33.32
CA LYS A 39 11.95 37.73 34.07
C LYS A 39 11.35 37.50 35.49
N ALA A 40 10.97 36.29 35.95
CA ALA A 40 11.05 34.90 35.42
C ALA A 40 9.93 33.95 35.97
N ARG A 41 10.06 32.62 35.83
CA ARG A 41 9.07 31.55 36.16
C ARG A 41 9.32 30.86 37.52
N PHE A 42 8.34 30.13 38.07
CA PHE A 42 8.42 28.67 38.35
C PHE A 42 7.05 28.02 38.72
N SER A 43 7.01 26.76 39.19
CA SER A 43 5.81 25.87 39.24
C SER A 43 5.92 24.78 40.33
N VAL A 44 4.83 24.14 40.80
CA VAL A 44 4.85 22.69 41.19
C VAL A 44 3.46 22.00 41.38
N LYS A 45 3.24 20.92 40.60
CA LYS A 45 2.65 19.56 40.85
C LYS A 45 1.36 19.27 41.68
N THR A 46 0.71 18.17 41.27
CA THR A 46 -0.57 17.50 41.62
C THR A 46 -0.48 16.32 42.64
N ARG A 47 -1.65 15.86 43.15
CA ARG A 47 -2.15 14.49 43.58
C ARG A 47 -3.62 14.73 44.06
N ASP A 48 -4.67 13.88 44.04
CA ASP A 48 -5.05 12.63 43.32
C ASP A 48 -6.60 12.36 43.43
N LEU A 49 -7.23 11.58 42.51
CA LEU A 49 -8.62 11.04 42.65
C LEU A 49 -8.91 9.77 41.79
N SER A 50 -10.03 9.08 42.01
CA SER A 50 -10.36 7.70 41.55
C SER A 50 -11.32 7.61 40.32
N VAL A 51 -11.60 6.38 39.85
CA VAL A 51 -12.45 6.09 38.67
C VAL A 51 -13.50 5.02 38.98
N VAL A 52 -14.73 5.21 38.50
CA VAL A 52 -15.80 4.20 38.51
C VAL A 52 -16.14 3.82 37.08
N ALA A 53 -16.22 2.51 36.78
CA ALA A 53 -16.55 2.00 35.46
C ALA A 53 -18.07 1.91 35.25
N LYS A 54 -18.54 2.26 34.05
CA LYS A 54 -19.87 1.87 33.54
C LYS A 54 -19.74 1.52 32.07
N ALA A 55 -20.40 0.43 31.64
CA ALA A 55 -20.12 -0.20 30.35
C ALA A 55 -20.28 0.78 29.16
N ARG A 56 -19.23 0.89 28.34
CA ARG A 56 -19.23 1.73 27.15
C ARG A 56 -20.19 1.11 26.13
N LYS A 57 -21.25 1.83 25.73
CA LYS A 57 -22.06 1.41 24.58
C LYS A 57 -21.13 1.22 23.39
N VAL A 58 -21.10 0.01 22.84
CA VAL A 58 -20.42 -0.28 21.57
C VAL A 58 -20.99 0.69 20.53
N LYS A 59 -20.12 1.42 19.81
CA LYS A 59 -20.58 2.12 18.61
C LYS A 59 -21.10 1.06 17.66
N LYS A 60 -22.43 1.03 17.46
CA LYS A 60 -23.06 0.29 16.36
C LYS A 60 -22.25 0.63 15.11
N HIS A 61 -21.82 -0.37 14.35
CA HIS A 61 -21.49 -0.08 12.95
C HIS A 61 -22.74 0.55 12.34
N GLU A 62 -22.58 1.67 11.64
CA GLU A 62 -23.65 2.22 10.82
C GLU A 62 -23.84 1.30 9.62
N TYR A 63 -24.60 0.23 9.89
CA TYR A 63 -25.13 -0.65 8.86
C TYR A 63 -25.94 0.24 7.91
N PRO A 64 -25.72 0.19 6.58
CA PRO A 64 -26.16 1.25 5.66
C PRO A 64 -27.69 1.30 5.44
N TRP A 65 -28.45 0.54 6.21
CA TRP A 65 -29.90 0.43 6.12
C TRP A 65 -30.55 1.15 7.30
N PRO A 66 -31.53 2.04 7.08
CA PRO A 66 -32.31 2.63 8.17
C PRO A 66 -33.07 1.52 8.93
N ALA A 67 -33.42 1.79 10.19
CA ALA A 67 -34.13 0.82 11.04
C ALA A 67 -35.48 0.38 10.42
N ASP A 68 -36.19 1.34 9.82
CA ASP A 68 -37.39 1.13 9.00
C ASP A 68 -37.13 1.66 7.58
N PRO A 69 -36.95 0.79 6.57
CA PRO A 69 -36.87 1.22 5.18
C PRO A 69 -38.27 1.40 4.58
N ASP A 70 -38.61 2.63 4.16
CA ASP A 70 -39.88 2.92 3.47
C ASP A 70 -39.98 2.10 2.16
N PRO A 71 -40.96 1.17 2.04
CA PRO A 71 -41.11 0.34 0.85
C PRO A 71 -41.67 1.08 -0.37
N ASN A 72 -42.21 2.29 -0.20
CA ASN A 72 -42.97 3.02 -1.23
C ASN A 72 -42.18 4.14 -1.94
N VAL A 73 -40.88 4.29 -1.66
CA VAL A 73 -40.02 5.25 -2.38
C VAL A 73 -39.87 4.81 -3.85
N LYS A 74 -40.67 5.42 -4.74
CA LYS A 74 -40.73 5.09 -6.18
C LYS A 74 -39.44 5.34 -6.97
N VAL A 75 -38.40 5.93 -6.36
CA VAL A 75 -37.11 6.24 -7.02
C VAL A 75 -35.92 5.96 -6.10
N GLY A 76 -35.10 4.96 -6.44
CA GLY A 76 -33.64 5.05 -6.26
C GLY A 76 -33.05 5.08 -4.84
N VAL A 77 -33.68 4.44 -3.84
CA VAL A 77 -33.12 4.34 -2.45
C VAL A 77 -31.64 3.94 -2.42
N LEU A 78 -31.22 3.03 -3.32
CA LEU A 78 -29.87 2.46 -3.36
C LEU A 78 -28.78 3.44 -3.87
N PHE A 79 -29.14 4.47 -4.65
CA PHE A 79 -28.18 5.47 -5.15
C PHE A 79 -27.56 6.34 -4.04
N HIS A 80 -28.22 6.43 -2.87
CA HIS A 80 -27.73 7.25 -1.75
C HIS A 80 -26.58 6.56 -1.00
N LEU A 81 -26.54 5.22 -1.04
CA LEU A 81 -25.62 4.36 -0.30
C LEU A 81 -24.42 3.91 -1.14
N SER A 82 -24.54 3.88 -2.47
CA SER A 82 -23.38 3.58 -3.33
C SER A 82 -22.36 4.73 -3.32
N HIS A 83 -21.08 4.36 -3.26
CA HIS A 83 -19.96 5.27 -3.50
C HIS A 83 -19.84 5.65 -4.98
N PHE A 84 -20.41 4.84 -5.89
CA PHE A 84 -20.41 5.07 -7.34
C PHE A 84 -21.55 6.03 -7.73
N LYS A 85 -21.37 7.30 -7.39
CA LYS A 85 -22.35 8.36 -7.69
C LYS A 85 -22.25 8.77 -9.17
N PRO A 86 -23.32 9.37 -9.76
CA PRO A 86 -23.24 10.00 -11.06
C PRO A 86 -22.11 11.04 -11.11
N LEU A 87 -21.47 11.18 -12.27
CA LEU A 87 -20.39 12.15 -12.45
C LEU A 87 -20.94 13.59 -12.30
N LYS A 88 -20.28 14.39 -11.45
CA LYS A 88 -20.65 15.81 -11.23
C LYS A 88 -20.35 16.70 -12.44
N GLU A 89 -19.37 16.29 -13.24
CA GLU A 89 -18.93 16.96 -14.46
C GLU A 89 -19.20 16.01 -15.64
N LYS A 90 -19.61 16.54 -16.80
CA LYS A 90 -19.73 15.72 -18.01
C LYS A 90 -18.34 15.18 -18.41
N PRO A 91 -18.22 13.92 -18.87
CA PRO A 91 -16.97 13.42 -19.43
C PRO A 91 -16.45 14.35 -20.52
N LYS A 92 -15.13 14.58 -20.55
CA LYS A 92 -14.52 15.40 -21.61
C LYS A 92 -14.66 14.66 -22.94
N PRO A 93 -14.99 15.35 -24.05
CA PRO A 93 -14.94 14.73 -25.37
C PRO A 93 -13.50 14.29 -25.64
N VAL A 94 -13.36 13.06 -26.12
CA VAL A 94 -12.10 12.46 -26.57
C VAL A 94 -12.31 12.07 -28.03
N THR A 95 -11.32 12.33 -28.87
CA THR A 95 -11.34 12.00 -30.30
C THR A 95 -10.26 10.96 -30.55
N LEU A 96 -10.62 9.81 -31.11
CA LEU A 96 -9.66 8.79 -31.50
C LEU A 96 -8.92 9.20 -32.79
N ASP A 97 -7.68 8.73 -32.98
CA ASP A 97 -6.83 9.20 -34.08
C ASP A 97 -7.44 9.04 -35.48
N PHE A 98 -8.29 8.04 -35.67
CA PHE A 98 -8.99 7.76 -36.93
C PHE A 98 -10.28 8.55 -37.13
N GLU A 99 -10.78 9.24 -36.11
CA GLU A 99 -11.97 10.11 -36.18
C GLU A 99 -11.62 11.56 -36.57
N LYS A 100 -10.33 11.92 -36.55
CA LYS A 100 -9.84 13.26 -36.96
C LYS A 100 -10.39 13.75 -38.32
N PRO A 101 -10.59 12.90 -39.36
CA PRO A 101 -11.24 13.32 -40.60
C PRO A 101 -12.71 13.73 -40.41
N LEU A 102 -13.45 13.07 -39.50
CA LEU A 102 -14.83 13.45 -39.16
C LEU A 102 -14.87 14.78 -38.41
N VAL A 103 -13.98 14.97 -37.42
CA VAL A 103 -13.88 16.26 -36.69
C VAL A 103 -13.47 17.40 -37.63
N ALA A 104 -12.68 17.13 -38.67
CA ALA A 104 -12.37 18.11 -39.72
C ALA A 104 -13.56 18.43 -40.64
N LEU A 105 -14.54 17.54 -40.79
CA LEU A 105 -15.81 17.79 -41.47
C LEU A 105 -16.80 18.53 -40.56
N GLU A 106 -16.93 18.10 -39.30
CA GLU A 106 -17.74 18.76 -38.27
C GLU A 106 -17.31 20.22 -38.07
N LYS A 107 -16.00 20.47 -37.96
CA LYS A 107 -15.49 21.84 -37.90
C LYS A 107 -15.89 22.66 -39.13
N LYS A 108 -15.84 22.10 -40.35
CA LYS A 108 -16.30 22.81 -41.56
C LYS A 108 -17.80 23.12 -41.52
N ILE A 109 -18.63 22.21 -40.98
CA ILE A 109 -20.07 22.48 -40.77
C ILE A 109 -20.25 23.63 -39.77
N ILE A 110 -19.49 23.66 -38.68
CA ILE A 110 -19.52 24.76 -37.69
C ILE A 110 -19.03 26.08 -38.30
N ASP A 111 -17.91 26.08 -39.03
CA ASP A 111 -17.33 27.27 -39.66
C ASP A 111 -18.28 27.84 -40.74
N VAL A 112 -18.96 26.99 -41.54
CA VAL A 112 -19.97 27.43 -42.53
C VAL A 112 -21.25 27.93 -41.85
N ARG A 113 -21.78 27.23 -40.83
CA ARG A 113 -22.91 27.73 -40.02
C ARG A 113 -22.59 29.08 -39.37
N LYS A 114 -21.34 29.28 -38.94
CA LYS A 114 -20.87 30.56 -38.39
C LYS A 114 -20.83 31.64 -39.47
N MET A 115 -20.27 31.38 -40.64
CA MET A 115 -20.24 32.33 -41.76
C MET A 115 -21.65 32.70 -42.25
N ALA A 116 -22.61 31.78 -42.25
CA ALA A 116 -24.02 32.08 -42.52
C ALA A 116 -24.58 33.11 -41.53
N ASN A 117 -24.38 32.90 -40.23
CA ASN A 117 -24.83 33.81 -39.18
C ASN A 117 -24.12 35.17 -39.20
N GLU A 118 -22.85 35.23 -39.61
CA GLU A 118 -22.07 36.48 -39.68
C GLU A 118 -22.29 37.29 -40.96
N THR A 119 -22.68 36.65 -42.07
CA THR A 119 -22.91 37.33 -43.37
C THR A 119 -24.38 37.54 -43.74
N GLY A 120 -25.30 36.81 -43.11
CA GLY A 120 -26.73 36.81 -43.46
C GLY A 120 -27.05 36.12 -44.80
N LEU A 121 -26.07 35.45 -45.41
CA LEU A 121 -26.25 34.68 -46.65
C LEU A 121 -26.74 33.26 -46.34
N ASP A 122 -27.63 32.75 -47.20
CA ASP A 122 -28.12 31.39 -47.06
C ASP A 122 -27.08 30.37 -47.57
N PHE A 123 -26.70 29.45 -46.67
CA PHE A 123 -25.82 28.31 -46.95
C PHE A 123 -26.50 26.97 -46.62
N SER A 124 -27.82 26.93 -46.44
CA SER A 124 -28.58 25.77 -45.97
C SER A 124 -28.31 24.50 -46.79
N ASP A 125 -28.31 24.60 -48.12
CA ASP A 125 -27.98 23.48 -49.02
C ASP A 125 -26.54 22.97 -48.84
N GLN A 126 -25.59 23.87 -48.60
CA GLN A 126 -24.19 23.51 -48.38
C GLN A 126 -24.00 22.83 -47.01
N ILE A 127 -24.70 23.34 -45.99
CA ILE A 127 -24.74 22.75 -44.65
C ILE A 127 -25.35 21.35 -44.71
N ALA A 128 -26.52 21.18 -45.34
CA ALA A 128 -27.16 19.89 -45.54
C ALA A 128 -26.30 18.91 -46.36
N SER A 129 -25.60 19.39 -47.40
CA SER A 129 -24.66 18.57 -48.18
C SER A 129 -23.46 18.11 -47.34
N LEU A 130 -22.91 18.97 -46.48
CA LEU A 130 -21.82 18.63 -45.58
C LEU A 130 -22.27 17.68 -44.46
N GLU A 131 -23.46 17.87 -43.90
CA GLU A 131 -24.06 16.99 -42.89
C GLU A 131 -24.35 15.60 -43.46
N SER A 132 -24.91 15.51 -44.67
CA SER A 132 -25.08 14.24 -45.39
C SER A 132 -23.74 13.51 -45.61
N LYS A 133 -22.70 14.24 -46.06
CA LYS A 133 -21.34 13.71 -46.22
C LYS A 133 -20.71 13.26 -44.89
N TYR A 134 -20.94 13.99 -43.80
CA TYR A 134 -20.49 13.63 -42.46
C TYR A 134 -21.17 12.34 -41.98
N GLN A 135 -22.50 12.23 -42.08
CA GLN A 135 -23.25 11.04 -41.68
C GLN A 135 -22.83 9.81 -42.49
N GLN A 136 -22.64 9.95 -43.80
CA GLN A 136 -22.17 8.87 -44.66
C GLN A 136 -20.73 8.45 -44.30
N ALA A 137 -19.79 9.40 -44.20
CA ALA A 137 -18.41 9.11 -43.82
C ALA A 137 -18.29 8.49 -42.41
N LEU A 138 -19.13 8.90 -41.47
CA LEU A 138 -19.20 8.34 -40.13
C LEU A 138 -19.71 6.89 -40.17
N LYS A 139 -20.79 6.63 -40.90
CA LYS A 139 -21.30 5.27 -41.12
C LYS A 139 -20.25 4.35 -41.78
N ASP A 140 -19.57 4.83 -42.82
CA ASP A 140 -18.56 4.06 -43.54
C ASP A 140 -17.33 3.77 -42.67
N LEU A 141 -16.94 4.71 -41.79
CA LEU A 141 -15.83 4.54 -40.85
C LEU A 141 -16.14 3.47 -39.78
N TYR A 142 -17.30 3.55 -39.12
CA TYR A 142 -17.66 2.61 -38.03
C TYR A 142 -18.02 1.21 -38.56
N THR A 143 -18.49 1.08 -39.80
CA THR A 143 -18.71 -0.24 -40.42
C THR A 143 -17.40 -0.95 -40.81
N HIS A 144 -16.36 -0.22 -41.23
CA HIS A 144 -15.10 -0.80 -41.73
C HIS A 144 -13.93 -0.74 -40.73
N LEU A 145 -14.21 -0.69 -39.42
CA LEU A 145 -13.20 -0.63 -38.36
C LEU A 145 -12.25 -1.84 -38.36
N THR A 146 -10.95 -1.56 -38.52
CA THR A 146 -9.86 -2.53 -38.33
C THR A 146 -9.78 -3.02 -36.87
N PRO A 147 -9.15 -4.18 -36.60
CA PRO A 147 -9.02 -4.73 -35.25
C PRO A 147 -8.41 -3.75 -34.24
N ILE A 148 -7.39 -2.96 -34.65
CA ILE A 148 -6.76 -1.98 -33.75
C ILE A 148 -7.64 -0.75 -33.49
N GLN A 149 -8.50 -0.35 -34.44
CA GLN A 149 -9.49 0.70 -34.18
C GLN A 149 -10.55 0.22 -33.18
N ARG A 150 -10.98 -1.04 -33.26
CA ARG A 150 -11.87 -1.66 -32.25
C ARG A 150 -11.20 -1.75 -30.88
N VAL A 151 -9.90 -2.10 -30.79
CA VAL A 151 -9.11 -2.00 -29.53
C VAL A 151 -9.15 -0.58 -28.94
N ASN A 152 -9.00 0.46 -29.77
CA ASN A 152 -9.05 1.85 -29.32
C ASN A 152 -10.45 2.26 -28.82
N ILE A 153 -11.53 1.73 -29.43
CA ILE A 153 -12.92 1.95 -28.97
C ILE A 153 -13.22 1.14 -27.68
N ALA A 154 -12.64 -0.04 -27.51
CA ALA A 154 -12.69 -0.82 -26.27
C ALA A 154 -11.93 -0.15 -25.12
N ARG A 155 -10.83 0.55 -25.42
CA ARG A 155 -10.02 1.34 -24.48
C ARG A 155 -10.48 2.80 -24.34
N HIS A 156 -11.61 3.19 -24.92
CA HIS A 156 -12.04 4.58 -24.94
C HIS A 156 -12.29 5.11 -23.50
N PRO A 157 -11.74 6.27 -23.10
CA PRO A 157 -11.82 6.73 -21.69
C PRO A 157 -13.24 6.95 -21.15
N ASN A 158 -14.20 7.21 -22.02
CA ASN A 158 -15.62 7.39 -21.66
C ASN A 158 -16.46 6.12 -21.92
N ARG A 159 -15.85 4.96 -22.15
CA ARG A 159 -16.58 3.70 -22.34
C ARG A 159 -17.32 3.34 -21.04
N PRO A 160 -18.62 2.96 -21.10
CA PRO A 160 -19.38 2.67 -19.90
C PRO A 160 -18.76 1.51 -19.12
N THR A 161 -18.68 1.66 -17.79
CA THR A 161 -18.12 0.62 -16.92
C THR A 161 -19.21 -0.33 -16.42
N PHE A 162 -18.81 -1.43 -15.77
CA PHE A 162 -19.74 -2.41 -15.20
C PHE A 162 -20.87 -1.76 -14.38
N LEU A 163 -20.55 -0.88 -13.42
CA LEU A 163 -21.58 -0.23 -12.60
C LEU A 163 -22.45 0.76 -13.38
N ASP A 164 -21.94 1.42 -14.42
CA ASP A 164 -22.77 2.29 -15.28
C ASP A 164 -23.86 1.45 -16.00
N HIS A 165 -23.52 0.24 -16.45
CA HIS A 165 -24.49 -0.70 -17.01
C HIS A 165 -25.44 -1.26 -15.94
N ILE A 166 -24.93 -1.74 -14.80
CA ILE A 166 -25.75 -2.35 -13.74
C ILE A 166 -26.82 -1.38 -13.20
N PHE A 167 -26.46 -0.12 -12.95
CA PHE A 167 -27.44 0.88 -12.51
C PHE A 167 -28.39 1.36 -13.62
N SER A 168 -28.15 1.00 -14.88
CA SER A 168 -29.06 1.26 -16.01
C SER A 168 -30.03 0.09 -16.30
N ILE A 169 -29.63 -1.15 -16.00
CA ILE A 169 -30.43 -2.36 -16.32
C ILE A 169 -31.21 -2.96 -15.14
N THR A 170 -30.79 -2.70 -13.89
CA THR A 170 -31.39 -3.31 -12.71
C THR A 170 -32.39 -2.41 -11.98
N GLU A 171 -33.49 -2.97 -11.47
CA GLU A 171 -34.44 -2.20 -10.65
C GLU A 171 -33.93 -2.00 -9.21
N LYS A 172 -33.15 -2.97 -8.71
CA LYS A 172 -32.46 -2.97 -7.42
C LYS A 172 -31.14 -3.72 -7.57
N PHE A 173 -30.04 -3.14 -7.07
CA PHE A 173 -28.72 -3.77 -6.97
C PHE A 173 -28.13 -3.55 -5.57
N VAL A 174 -27.59 -4.63 -4.97
CA VAL A 174 -26.91 -4.61 -3.67
C VAL A 174 -25.48 -5.11 -3.83
N GLU A 175 -24.51 -4.20 -3.66
CA GLU A 175 -23.08 -4.51 -3.72
C GLU A 175 -22.66 -5.40 -2.54
N LEU A 176 -21.80 -6.38 -2.81
CA LEU A 176 -21.29 -7.36 -1.87
C LEU A 176 -19.75 -7.32 -1.87
N HIS A 177 -19.18 -7.27 -0.67
CA HIS A 177 -17.76 -6.90 -0.46
C HIS A 177 -16.95 -8.00 0.23
N GLY A 178 -15.65 -8.02 -0.06
CA GLY A 178 -14.60 -8.78 0.62
C GLY A 178 -14.37 -10.20 0.11
N ASP A 179 -13.17 -10.73 0.35
CA ASP A 179 -12.79 -12.13 0.12
C ASP A 179 -13.03 -13.05 1.35
N ARG A 180 -13.15 -12.46 2.55
CA ARG A 180 -13.11 -13.11 3.89
C ARG A 180 -11.72 -13.57 4.36
N ALA A 181 -10.65 -13.30 3.61
CA ALA A 181 -9.25 -13.47 4.04
C ALA A 181 -8.59 -12.13 4.45
N GLY A 182 -9.24 -10.99 4.24
CA GLY A 182 -8.88 -9.70 4.85
C GLY A 182 -8.89 -8.50 3.91
N TYR A 183 -9.25 -8.67 2.64
CA TYR A 183 -9.21 -7.59 1.66
C TYR A 183 -10.49 -7.50 0.82
N ASP A 184 -10.87 -6.28 0.44
CA ASP A 184 -11.88 -6.02 -0.59
C ASP A 184 -11.23 -5.19 -1.71
N ASP A 185 -10.54 -5.88 -2.60
CA ASP A 185 -9.96 -5.25 -3.78
C ASP A 185 -11.09 -4.75 -4.70
N PRO A 186 -11.10 -3.45 -5.07
CA PRO A 186 -12.20 -2.83 -5.78
C PRO A 186 -12.18 -3.07 -7.31
N ALA A 187 -11.20 -3.79 -7.88
CA ALA A 187 -11.05 -4.00 -9.33
C ALA A 187 -12.16 -4.87 -9.97
N ILE A 188 -12.80 -5.78 -9.20
CA ILE A 188 -14.09 -6.39 -9.57
C ILE A 188 -15.11 -6.04 -8.50
N VAL A 189 -16.27 -5.57 -8.94
CA VAL A 189 -17.45 -5.37 -8.10
C VAL A 189 -18.37 -6.58 -8.25
N THR A 190 -18.99 -6.99 -7.14
CA THR A 190 -19.91 -8.12 -7.08
C THR A 190 -21.19 -7.73 -6.36
N GLY A 191 -22.34 -8.30 -6.70
CA GLY A 191 -23.59 -7.99 -6.00
C GLY A 191 -24.82 -8.68 -6.57
N ILE A 192 -25.92 -8.64 -5.82
CA ILE A 192 -27.20 -9.23 -6.25
C ILE A 192 -28.05 -8.12 -6.86
N GLY A 193 -28.52 -8.34 -8.09
CA GLY A 193 -29.41 -7.42 -8.80
C GLY A 193 -30.69 -8.08 -9.28
N THR A 194 -31.71 -7.27 -9.55
CA THR A 194 -32.96 -7.72 -10.19
C THR A 194 -33.08 -7.10 -11.58
N ILE A 195 -33.47 -7.91 -12.57
CA ILE A 195 -33.87 -7.47 -13.92
C ILE A 195 -35.22 -8.13 -14.21
N ASP A 196 -36.25 -7.32 -14.50
CA ASP A 196 -37.61 -7.76 -14.86
C ASP A 196 -38.19 -8.78 -13.85
N GLY A 197 -37.91 -8.56 -12.56
CA GLY A 197 -38.33 -9.42 -11.45
C GLY A 197 -37.46 -10.67 -11.21
N ARG A 198 -36.55 -11.02 -12.13
CA ARG A 198 -35.59 -12.12 -11.96
C ARG A 198 -34.34 -11.65 -11.23
N ARG A 199 -33.82 -12.46 -10.30
CA ARG A 199 -32.64 -12.13 -9.48
C ARG A 199 -31.40 -12.81 -10.02
N TYR A 200 -30.31 -12.06 -10.10
CA TYR A 200 -29.04 -12.49 -10.65
C TYR A 200 -27.89 -12.15 -9.69
N MET A 201 -26.86 -12.99 -9.67
CA MET A 201 -25.56 -12.62 -9.14
C MET A 201 -24.75 -11.94 -10.24
N PHE A 202 -24.52 -10.64 -10.10
CA PHE A 202 -23.68 -9.86 -11.00
C PHE A 202 -22.24 -9.78 -10.46
N MET A 203 -21.26 -9.92 -11.35
CA MET A 203 -19.87 -9.65 -11.04
C MET A 203 -19.14 -9.08 -12.25
N GLY A 204 -18.37 -8.01 -12.09
CA GLY A 204 -17.77 -7.34 -13.23
C GLY A 204 -16.53 -6.54 -12.90
N HIS A 205 -15.59 -6.53 -13.85
CA HIS A 205 -14.43 -5.67 -13.80
C HIS A 205 -14.87 -4.21 -13.82
N GLN A 206 -14.39 -3.43 -12.86
CA GLN A 206 -14.81 -2.06 -12.66
C GLN A 206 -13.62 -1.14 -12.90
N LYS A 207 -13.44 -0.68 -14.15
CA LYS A 207 -12.55 0.45 -14.45
C LYS A 207 -13.08 1.75 -13.80
N GLY A 208 -12.28 2.80 -13.80
CA GLY A 208 -12.70 4.13 -13.34
C GLY A 208 -13.09 5.04 -14.50
N ARG A 209 -14.03 5.97 -14.26
CA ARG A 209 -14.48 6.96 -15.26
C ARG A 209 -13.61 8.22 -15.30
N ASN A 210 -12.59 8.29 -14.45
CA ASN A 210 -11.59 9.35 -14.37
C ASN A 210 -10.29 8.81 -13.75
N THR A 211 -9.20 9.58 -13.78
CA THR A 211 -7.88 9.14 -13.30
C THR A 211 -7.87 8.72 -11.83
N LYS A 212 -8.65 9.39 -10.95
CA LYS A 212 -8.70 9.05 -9.52
C LYS A 212 -9.45 7.74 -9.28
N GLU A 213 -10.61 7.57 -9.93
CA GLU A 213 -11.34 6.29 -9.91
C GLU A 213 -10.50 5.16 -10.51
N ASN A 214 -9.74 5.40 -11.58
CA ASN A 214 -8.90 4.37 -12.21
C ASN A 214 -7.76 3.92 -11.29
N ILE A 215 -7.04 4.84 -10.65
CA ILE A 215 -6.00 4.48 -9.67
C ILE A 215 -6.60 3.72 -8.49
N MET A 216 -7.75 4.17 -7.96
CA MET A 216 -8.46 3.47 -6.87
C MET A 216 -8.90 2.06 -7.28
N ARG A 217 -9.36 1.87 -8.52
CA ARG A 217 -9.85 0.60 -9.07
C ARG A 217 -8.77 -0.24 -9.76
N ASN A 218 -7.50 0.12 -9.62
CA ASN A 218 -6.36 -0.51 -10.28
C ASN A 218 -6.53 -0.70 -11.81
N PHE A 219 -7.18 0.27 -12.49
CA PHE A 219 -7.54 0.22 -13.91
C PHE A 219 -8.35 -1.03 -14.33
N GLY A 220 -9.07 -1.65 -13.39
CA GLY A 220 -9.79 -2.92 -13.61
C GLY A 220 -8.87 -4.15 -13.67
N MET A 221 -7.60 -4.05 -13.24
CA MET A 221 -6.65 -5.16 -13.15
C MET A 221 -6.78 -5.87 -11.78
N PRO A 222 -7.28 -7.12 -11.72
CA PRO A 222 -7.56 -7.74 -10.41
C PRO A 222 -6.33 -8.39 -9.76
N THR A 223 -6.19 -8.26 -8.44
CA THR A 223 -5.25 -9.04 -7.60
C THR A 223 -5.87 -10.39 -7.16
N PRO A 224 -5.12 -11.32 -6.54
CA PRO A 224 -5.62 -12.66 -6.21
C PRO A 224 -6.84 -12.65 -5.27
N HIS A 225 -6.88 -11.68 -4.35
CA HIS A 225 -8.01 -11.43 -3.45
C HIS A 225 -9.33 -11.19 -4.21
N VAL A 226 -9.27 -10.58 -5.40
CA VAL A 226 -10.45 -10.31 -6.21
C VAL A 226 -11.06 -11.60 -6.75
N TYR A 227 -10.24 -12.49 -7.30
CA TYR A 227 -10.71 -13.76 -7.84
C TYR A 227 -11.30 -14.62 -6.71
N ARG A 228 -10.68 -14.62 -5.52
CA ARG A 228 -11.21 -15.24 -4.30
C ARG A 228 -12.55 -14.63 -3.84
N LYS A 229 -12.74 -13.30 -3.93
CA LYS A 229 -14.05 -12.66 -3.75
C LYS A 229 -15.07 -13.13 -4.79
N ALA A 230 -14.72 -13.14 -6.07
CA ALA A 230 -15.60 -13.59 -7.14
C ALA A 230 -16.02 -15.06 -6.94
N LEU A 231 -15.08 -15.94 -6.61
CA LEU A 231 -15.29 -17.35 -6.25
C LEU A 231 -16.28 -17.50 -5.08
N ARG A 232 -16.10 -16.72 -4.01
CA ARG A 232 -17.02 -16.68 -2.87
C ARG A 232 -18.44 -16.30 -3.27
N MET A 233 -18.60 -15.40 -4.24
CA MET A 233 -19.91 -15.00 -4.79
C MET A 233 -20.48 -16.01 -5.77
N MET A 234 -19.65 -16.73 -6.52
CA MET A 234 -20.06 -17.86 -7.37
C MET A 234 -20.63 -19.00 -6.51
N TYR A 235 -19.94 -19.40 -5.42
CA TYR A 235 -20.46 -20.39 -4.48
C TYR A 235 -21.76 -19.94 -3.80
N TYR A 236 -21.87 -18.65 -3.45
CA TYR A 236 -23.10 -18.10 -2.87
C TYR A 236 -24.27 -18.13 -3.88
N ALA A 237 -24.01 -17.82 -5.14
CA ALA A 237 -24.99 -17.92 -6.22
C ALA A 237 -25.44 -19.36 -6.46
N ASP A 238 -24.51 -20.32 -6.49
CA ASP A 238 -24.79 -21.75 -6.65
C ASP A 238 -25.67 -22.30 -5.52
N HIS A 239 -25.31 -22.00 -4.27
CA HIS A 239 -26.05 -22.41 -3.08
C HIS A 239 -27.49 -21.88 -3.03
N HIS A 240 -27.72 -20.65 -3.52
CA HIS A 240 -29.04 -20.01 -3.52
C HIS A 240 -29.79 -20.08 -4.86
N GLY A 241 -29.25 -20.77 -5.86
CA GLY A 241 -29.90 -20.93 -7.16
C GLY A 241 -29.97 -19.65 -8.00
N PHE A 242 -29.10 -18.67 -7.77
CA PHE A 242 -29.05 -17.43 -8.56
C PHE A 242 -28.26 -17.63 -9.86
N PRO A 243 -28.86 -17.39 -11.05
CA PRO A 243 -28.12 -17.25 -12.30
C PRO A 243 -27.01 -16.19 -12.19
N ILE A 244 -25.86 -16.48 -12.82
CA ILE A 244 -24.66 -15.63 -12.75
C ILE A 244 -24.51 -14.87 -14.07
N VAL A 245 -24.31 -13.55 -13.99
CA VAL A 245 -23.92 -12.72 -15.14
C VAL A 245 -22.58 -12.05 -14.84
N THR A 246 -21.58 -12.31 -15.67
CA THR A 246 -20.23 -11.74 -15.52
C THR A 246 -19.90 -10.71 -16.59
N PHE A 247 -19.21 -9.65 -16.21
CA PHE A 247 -18.86 -8.53 -17.09
C PHE A 247 -17.33 -8.39 -17.20
N ILE A 248 -16.82 -8.46 -18.43
CA ILE A 248 -15.39 -8.50 -18.71
C ILE A 248 -14.94 -7.16 -19.31
N ASP A 249 -14.14 -6.44 -18.54
CA ASP A 249 -13.44 -5.22 -18.95
C ASP A 249 -12.12 -5.03 -18.18
N THR A 250 -11.08 -5.75 -18.60
CA THR A 250 -9.75 -5.69 -18.01
C THR A 250 -8.66 -5.83 -19.07
N PRO A 251 -7.53 -5.08 -18.98
CA PRO A 251 -6.36 -5.34 -19.82
C PRO A 251 -5.60 -6.59 -19.38
N GLY A 252 -5.84 -7.11 -18.16
CA GLY A 252 -5.21 -8.31 -17.63
C GLY A 252 -5.29 -8.42 -16.11
N ALA A 253 -4.89 -9.57 -15.56
CA ALA A 253 -4.62 -9.71 -14.14
C ALA A 253 -3.50 -8.76 -13.70
N PHE A 254 -3.53 -8.27 -12.46
CA PHE A 254 -2.47 -7.39 -11.98
C PHE A 254 -1.16 -8.19 -11.82
N ALA A 255 -0.09 -7.67 -12.41
CA ALA A 255 1.20 -8.34 -12.52
C ALA A 255 2.26 -7.60 -11.70
N ASP A 256 2.10 -7.64 -10.37
CA ASP A 256 3.08 -7.13 -9.41
C ASP A 256 3.62 -8.27 -8.53
N LEU A 257 4.75 -8.02 -7.87
CA LEU A 257 5.41 -9.00 -7.01
C LEU A 257 4.46 -9.58 -5.95
N LYS A 258 3.63 -8.72 -5.34
CA LYS A 258 2.73 -9.13 -4.26
C LYS A 258 1.57 -10.00 -4.76
N SER A 259 1.08 -9.79 -5.99
CA SER A 259 0.07 -10.69 -6.59
C SER A 259 0.65 -12.09 -6.84
N GLU A 260 1.90 -12.19 -7.26
CA GLU A 260 2.58 -13.49 -7.42
C GLU A 260 2.84 -14.17 -6.07
N GLU A 261 3.36 -13.45 -5.06
CA GLU A 261 3.51 -13.94 -3.67
C GLU A 261 2.18 -14.45 -3.08
N LEU A 262 1.07 -13.77 -3.40
CA LEU A 262 -0.28 -14.14 -2.94
C LEU A 262 -1.01 -15.14 -3.86
N GLY A 263 -0.33 -15.71 -4.86
CA GLY A 263 -0.84 -16.80 -5.70
C GLY A 263 -1.84 -16.37 -6.78
N GLN A 264 -1.50 -15.38 -7.62
CA GLN A 264 -2.32 -14.96 -8.77
C GLN A 264 -2.70 -16.13 -9.69
N GLY A 265 -1.74 -17.02 -9.99
CA GLY A 265 -1.98 -18.23 -10.78
C GLY A 265 -2.94 -19.22 -10.10
N GLU A 266 -2.86 -19.39 -8.78
CA GLU A 266 -3.78 -20.24 -8.00
C GLU A 266 -5.20 -19.69 -8.09
N ALA A 267 -5.39 -18.41 -7.77
CA ALA A 267 -6.72 -17.81 -7.68
C ALA A 267 -7.45 -17.84 -9.04
N ILE A 268 -6.72 -17.60 -10.14
CA ILE A 268 -7.25 -17.75 -11.51
C ILE A 268 -7.61 -19.21 -11.81
N ALA A 269 -6.71 -20.17 -11.52
CA ALA A 269 -6.95 -21.59 -11.80
C ALA A 269 -8.10 -22.19 -10.96
N HIS A 270 -8.24 -21.76 -9.70
CA HIS A 270 -9.28 -22.18 -8.78
C HIS A 270 -10.66 -21.67 -9.23
N ASN A 271 -10.75 -20.42 -9.69
CA ASN A 271 -11.95 -19.90 -10.34
C ASN A 271 -12.33 -20.74 -11.57
N LEU A 272 -11.39 -20.95 -12.49
CA LEU A 272 -11.61 -21.73 -13.71
C LEU A 272 -12.14 -23.14 -13.40
N ARG A 273 -11.47 -23.86 -12.48
CA ARG A 273 -11.89 -25.19 -12.02
C ARG A 273 -13.30 -25.18 -11.44
N THR A 274 -13.62 -24.19 -10.60
CA THR A 274 -14.92 -24.11 -9.91
C THR A 274 -16.05 -23.77 -10.89
N MET A 275 -15.83 -22.85 -11.81
CA MET A 275 -16.85 -22.42 -12.80
C MET A 275 -17.36 -23.58 -13.67
N PHE A 276 -16.57 -24.63 -13.90
CA PHE A 276 -17.08 -25.84 -14.56
C PHE A 276 -18.11 -26.63 -13.74
N GLY A 277 -18.07 -26.56 -12.41
CA GLY A 277 -18.94 -27.34 -11.51
C GLY A 277 -20.22 -26.63 -11.04
N LEU A 278 -20.39 -25.34 -11.31
CA LEU A 278 -21.56 -24.55 -10.85
C LEU A 278 -22.85 -25.00 -11.54
N LYS A 279 -23.87 -25.33 -10.75
CA LYS A 279 -25.18 -25.85 -11.14
C LYS A 279 -26.13 -24.75 -11.65
N VAL A 280 -25.81 -23.49 -11.38
CA VAL A 280 -26.53 -22.31 -11.89
C VAL A 280 -26.03 -21.88 -13.29
N PRO A 281 -26.90 -21.33 -14.15
CA PRO A 281 -26.50 -20.86 -15.49
C PRO A 281 -25.61 -19.62 -15.40
N ILE A 282 -24.60 -19.57 -16.25
CA ILE A 282 -23.60 -18.49 -16.29
C ILE A 282 -23.58 -17.85 -17.68
N VAL A 283 -23.66 -16.53 -17.75
CA VAL A 283 -23.45 -15.75 -18.98
C VAL A 283 -22.33 -14.75 -18.76
N SER A 284 -21.33 -14.74 -19.63
CA SER A 284 -20.25 -13.73 -19.63
C SER A 284 -20.46 -12.74 -20.77
N ILE A 285 -20.18 -11.47 -20.51
CA ILE A 285 -20.30 -10.39 -21.50
C ILE A 285 -19.01 -9.58 -21.50
N VAL A 286 -18.25 -9.61 -22.60
CA VAL A 286 -17.10 -8.71 -22.80
C VAL A 286 -17.64 -7.34 -23.19
N ILE A 287 -17.59 -6.39 -22.26
CA ILE A 287 -18.05 -5.01 -22.51
C ILE A 287 -16.93 -4.09 -22.96
N GLY A 288 -15.66 -4.42 -22.73
CA GLY A 288 -14.51 -3.62 -23.19
C GLY A 288 -13.36 -4.51 -23.61
N GLU A 289 -12.32 -4.60 -22.77
CA GLU A 289 -11.21 -5.53 -22.96
C GLU A 289 -11.41 -6.82 -22.19
N GLY A 290 -11.04 -7.95 -22.78
CA GLY A 290 -10.83 -9.19 -22.04
C GLY A 290 -9.40 -9.67 -22.17
N GLY A 291 -8.54 -9.17 -21.29
CA GLY A 291 -7.14 -9.53 -21.22
C GLY A 291 -6.88 -10.86 -20.52
N SER A 292 -6.52 -11.87 -21.32
CA SER A 292 -5.83 -13.09 -20.89
C SER A 292 -6.52 -13.86 -19.76
N GLY A 293 -5.75 -14.56 -18.92
CA GLY A 293 -6.23 -15.35 -17.80
C GLY A 293 -7.05 -14.56 -16.77
N GLY A 294 -6.80 -13.26 -16.61
CA GLY A 294 -7.56 -12.40 -15.69
C GLY A 294 -9.01 -12.20 -16.12
N ALA A 295 -9.23 -11.95 -17.41
CA ALA A 295 -10.57 -11.95 -17.99
C ALA A 295 -11.22 -13.34 -17.94
N LEU A 296 -10.45 -14.40 -18.21
CA LEU A 296 -10.94 -15.78 -18.23
C LEU A 296 -11.36 -16.29 -16.83
N ALA A 297 -10.77 -15.76 -15.76
CA ALA A 297 -11.06 -16.10 -14.36
C ALA A 297 -12.49 -15.75 -13.88
N ILE A 298 -13.26 -15.01 -14.67
CA ILE A 298 -14.73 -14.90 -14.52
C ILE A 298 -15.47 -15.19 -15.85
N GLY A 299 -14.78 -15.75 -16.85
CA GLY A 299 -15.26 -15.95 -18.23
C GLY A 299 -15.65 -17.39 -18.60
N CYS A 300 -15.55 -18.35 -17.66
CA CYS A 300 -15.88 -19.75 -17.91
C CYS A 300 -17.40 -19.99 -17.82
N ALA A 301 -18.14 -19.47 -18.81
CA ALA A 301 -19.60 -19.41 -18.81
C ALA A 301 -20.27 -20.38 -19.80
N ASN A 302 -21.59 -20.59 -19.64
CA ASN A 302 -22.39 -21.34 -20.61
C ASN A 302 -22.43 -20.62 -21.97
N LYS A 303 -22.62 -19.30 -21.95
CA LYS A 303 -22.41 -18.43 -23.13
C LYS A 303 -21.48 -17.26 -22.82
N LEU A 304 -20.70 -16.87 -23.81
CA LEU A 304 -19.82 -15.71 -23.86
C LEU A 304 -20.30 -14.80 -25.00
N LEU A 305 -20.87 -13.65 -24.63
CA LEU A 305 -21.26 -12.59 -25.54
C LEU A 305 -20.19 -11.49 -25.55
N MET A 306 -20.15 -10.71 -26.62
CA MET A 306 -19.26 -9.55 -26.72
C MET A 306 -20.05 -8.34 -27.22
N LEU A 307 -19.79 -7.14 -26.67
CA LEU A 307 -20.18 -5.91 -27.37
C LEU A 307 -19.39 -5.81 -28.70
N GLU A 308 -20.00 -5.19 -29.71
CA GLU A 308 -19.47 -5.16 -31.07
C GLU A 308 -17.99 -4.70 -31.21
N ASN A 309 -17.56 -3.70 -30.44
CA ASN A 309 -16.19 -3.19 -30.46
C ASN A 309 -15.33 -3.73 -29.31
N ALA A 310 -15.87 -4.61 -28.46
CA ALA A 310 -15.09 -5.30 -27.44
C ALA A 310 -14.06 -6.26 -28.06
N VAL A 311 -12.99 -6.53 -27.32
CA VAL A 311 -11.87 -7.37 -27.76
C VAL A 311 -11.48 -8.38 -26.70
N PHE A 312 -11.17 -9.61 -27.10
CA PHE A 312 -10.81 -10.71 -26.19
C PHE A 312 -9.54 -11.39 -26.71
N TYR A 313 -8.50 -11.48 -25.87
CA TYR A 313 -7.15 -11.84 -26.33
C TYR A 313 -6.32 -12.59 -25.28
N VAL A 314 -5.46 -13.52 -25.74
CA VAL A 314 -4.53 -14.27 -24.88
C VAL A 314 -3.38 -13.40 -24.34
N ALA A 315 -2.95 -12.41 -25.12
CA ALA A 315 -1.98 -11.39 -24.76
C ALA A 315 -2.31 -10.11 -25.53
N SER A 316 -1.99 -8.93 -24.97
CA SER A 316 -2.32 -7.66 -25.63
C SER A 316 -1.60 -7.54 -26.99
N PRO A 317 -2.16 -6.79 -27.96
CA PRO A 317 -1.51 -6.56 -29.24
C PRO A 317 -0.09 -5.98 -29.09
N GLU A 318 0.13 -5.14 -28.07
CA GLU A 318 1.41 -4.53 -27.75
C GLU A 318 2.43 -5.56 -27.25
N ALA A 319 2.03 -6.45 -26.34
CA ALA A 319 2.89 -7.51 -25.80
C ALA A 319 3.23 -8.55 -26.87
N CYS A 320 2.23 -8.97 -27.66
CA CYS A 320 2.43 -9.86 -28.79
C CYS A 320 3.37 -9.25 -29.85
N ALA A 321 3.25 -7.94 -30.10
CA ALA A 321 4.13 -7.19 -31.01
C ALA A 321 5.58 -7.09 -30.48
N ALA A 322 5.74 -6.85 -29.18
CA ALA A 322 7.04 -6.84 -28.52
C ALA A 322 7.74 -8.21 -28.56
N ILE A 323 7.00 -9.31 -28.41
CA ILE A 323 7.57 -10.68 -28.44
C ILE A 323 7.88 -11.13 -29.88
N LEU A 324 6.88 -11.14 -30.77
CA LEU A 324 7.01 -11.78 -32.09
C LEU A 324 7.72 -10.89 -33.14
N TRP A 325 7.57 -9.57 -33.04
CA TRP A 325 8.16 -8.61 -33.97
C TRP A 325 9.25 -7.72 -33.34
N LYS A 326 9.60 -7.94 -32.07
CA LYS A 326 10.59 -7.16 -31.31
C LYS A 326 10.30 -5.66 -31.25
N THR A 327 9.05 -5.25 -31.49
CA THR A 327 8.64 -3.84 -31.43
C THR A 327 7.14 -3.69 -31.18
N ALA A 328 6.76 -2.91 -30.17
CA ALA A 328 5.36 -2.59 -29.89
C ALA A 328 4.67 -1.85 -31.06
N LYS A 329 5.43 -1.21 -31.97
CA LYS A 329 4.90 -0.55 -33.18
C LYS A 329 4.19 -1.52 -34.13
N ALA A 330 4.41 -2.84 -34.00
CA ALA A 330 3.70 -3.85 -34.77
C ALA A 330 2.31 -4.23 -34.19
N ALA A 331 1.82 -3.55 -33.14
CA ALA A 331 0.53 -3.84 -32.50
C ALA A 331 -0.68 -3.94 -33.47
N PRO A 332 -0.82 -3.10 -34.53
CA PRO A 332 -1.90 -3.29 -35.51
C PRO A 332 -1.87 -4.67 -36.19
N LYS A 333 -0.68 -5.06 -36.67
CA LYS A 333 -0.42 -6.36 -37.30
C LYS A 333 -0.59 -7.53 -36.34
N ALA A 334 -0.27 -7.33 -35.06
CA ALA A 334 -0.52 -8.32 -34.02
C ALA A 334 -2.04 -8.50 -33.77
N ALA A 335 -2.80 -7.40 -33.65
CA ALA A 335 -4.25 -7.44 -33.46
C ALA A 335 -4.98 -8.18 -34.60
N GLU A 336 -4.57 -7.94 -35.85
CA GLU A 336 -5.07 -8.68 -37.03
C GLU A 336 -4.77 -10.18 -36.96
N LYS A 337 -3.52 -10.56 -36.64
CA LYS A 337 -3.12 -11.98 -36.61
C LYS A 337 -3.65 -12.74 -35.40
N LEU A 338 -3.94 -12.05 -34.29
CA LEU A 338 -4.55 -12.62 -33.09
C LEU A 338 -6.08 -12.79 -33.19
N LYS A 339 -6.76 -12.24 -34.22
CA LYS A 339 -8.21 -12.42 -34.47
C LYS A 339 -9.11 -12.05 -33.26
N ILE A 340 -8.76 -10.96 -32.57
CA ILE A 340 -9.27 -10.59 -31.23
C ILE A 340 -10.69 -9.99 -31.18
N THR A 341 -11.38 -9.86 -32.32
CA THR A 341 -12.66 -9.14 -32.43
C THR A 341 -13.86 -10.09 -32.37
N GLY A 342 -15.00 -9.61 -31.84
CA GLY A 342 -16.24 -10.40 -31.77
C GLY A 342 -16.60 -11.19 -33.03
N PRO A 343 -16.59 -10.58 -34.24
CA PRO A 343 -16.86 -11.29 -35.49
C PRO A 343 -15.90 -12.44 -35.81
N GLU A 344 -14.62 -12.33 -35.46
CA GLU A 344 -13.65 -13.42 -35.67
C GLU A 344 -13.78 -14.50 -34.60
N LEU A 345 -14.03 -14.12 -33.35
CA LEU A 345 -14.20 -15.04 -32.23
C LEU A 345 -15.50 -15.84 -32.30
N CYS A 346 -16.55 -15.30 -32.93
CA CYS A 346 -17.76 -16.06 -33.27
C CYS A 346 -17.50 -17.08 -34.40
N LYS A 347 -16.74 -16.70 -35.45
CA LYS A 347 -16.31 -17.66 -36.49
C LYS A 347 -15.45 -18.81 -35.92
N LEU A 348 -14.67 -18.52 -34.87
CA LEU A 348 -13.87 -19.49 -34.13
C LEU A 348 -14.66 -20.26 -33.05
N GLN A 349 -15.96 -20.03 -32.90
CA GLN A 349 -16.84 -20.66 -31.90
C GLN A 349 -16.40 -20.47 -30.43
N ILE A 350 -15.68 -19.37 -30.14
CA ILE A 350 -15.24 -18.98 -28.79
C ILE A 350 -16.33 -18.12 -28.12
N ALA A 351 -16.87 -17.15 -28.87
CA ALA A 351 -18.01 -16.32 -28.48
C ALA A 351 -19.28 -16.82 -29.19
N ASP A 352 -20.42 -16.77 -28.50
CA ASP A 352 -21.71 -17.31 -28.99
C ASP A 352 -22.59 -16.24 -29.64
N GLY A 353 -22.25 -14.95 -29.49
CA GLY A 353 -23.04 -13.85 -30.03
C GLY A 353 -22.39 -12.47 -29.83
N ILE A 354 -22.84 -11.52 -30.64
CA ILE A 354 -22.42 -10.12 -30.62
C ILE A 354 -23.62 -9.25 -30.25
N ILE A 355 -23.44 -8.38 -29.26
CA ILE A 355 -24.39 -7.36 -28.87
C ILE A 355 -24.00 -6.08 -29.63
N PRO A 356 -24.90 -5.47 -30.43
CA PRO A 356 -24.57 -4.30 -31.22
C PRO A 356 -24.25 -3.08 -30.34
N GLU A 357 -23.35 -2.22 -30.81
CA GLU A 357 -23.10 -0.90 -30.22
C GLU A 357 -23.83 0.18 -31.04
N PRO A 358 -24.18 1.33 -30.42
CA PRO A 358 -24.71 2.47 -31.17
C PRO A 358 -23.62 3.03 -32.09
N LEU A 359 -24.02 3.79 -33.11
CA LEU A 359 -23.07 4.38 -34.05
C LEU A 359 -22.16 5.39 -33.31
N GLY A 360 -20.84 5.19 -33.36
CA GLY A 360 -19.88 5.82 -32.43
C GLY A 360 -19.25 4.85 -31.41
N GLY A 361 -19.90 3.71 -31.13
CA GLY A 361 -19.53 2.78 -30.08
C GLY A 361 -20.25 3.07 -28.75
N ALA A 362 -20.14 2.17 -27.79
CA ALA A 362 -20.90 2.11 -26.52
C ALA A 362 -20.95 3.41 -25.68
N HIS A 363 -20.00 4.32 -25.88
CA HIS A 363 -19.91 5.61 -25.19
C HIS A 363 -20.76 6.72 -25.84
N ALA A 364 -21.24 6.53 -27.07
CA ALA A 364 -22.11 7.48 -27.76
C ALA A 364 -23.55 7.44 -27.21
N ASP A 365 -24.07 6.23 -26.93
CA ASP A 365 -25.28 6.05 -26.11
C ASP A 365 -25.09 4.90 -25.09
N PRO A 366 -24.63 5.22 -23.87
CA PRO A 366 -24.52 4.26 -22.77
C PRO A 366 -25.87 3.65 -22.34
N SER A 367 -26.97 4.39 -22.49
CA SER A 367 -28.30 3.95 -22.06
C SER A 367 -28.84 2.89 -23.00
N TRP A 368 -28.85 3.17 -24.31
CA TRP A 368 -29.23 2.22 -25.34
C TRP A 368 -28.36 0.96 -25.31
N THR A 369 -27.04 1.11 -25.15
CA THR A 369 -26.11 -0.03 -25.02
C THR A 369 -26.47 -0.91 -23.83
N SER A 370 -26.80 -0.30 -22.69
CA SER A 370 -27.26 -1.01 -21.49
C SER A 370 -28.56 -1.77 -21.74
N GLN A 371 -29.52 -1.20 -22.48
CA GLN A 371 -30.75 -1.91 -22.83
C GLN A 371 -30.52 -3.08 -23.81
N GLN A 372 -29.55 -2.99 -24.73
CA GLN A 372 -29.16 -4.16 -25.56
C GLN A 372 -28.52 -5.26 -24.71
N ILE A 373 -27.69 -4.90 -23.72
CA ILE A 373 -27.15 -5.85 -22.73
C ILE A 373 -28.28 -6.51 -21.93
N LYS A 374 -29.24 -5.73 -21.40
CA LYS A 374 -30.42 -6.25 -20.68
C LYS A 374 -31.19 -7.26 -21.52
N LYS A 375 -31.48 -6.92 -22.77
CA LYS A 375 -32.15 -7.80 -23.73
C LYS A 375 -31.37 -9.12 -23.92
N ALA A 376 -30.08 -9.03 -24.22
CA ALA A 376 -29.24 -10.21 -24.49
C ALA A 376 -29.06 -11.11 -23.26
N ILE A 377 -29.04 -10.55 -22.04
CA ILE A 377 -29.07 -11.31 -20.78
C ILE A 377 -30.38 -12.10 -20.69
N ASN A 378 -31.53 -11.43 -20.86
CA ASN A 378 -32.84 -12.08 -20.75
C ASN A 378 -33.01 -13.19 -21.79
N GLU A 379 -32.73 -12.92 -23.08
CA GLU A 379 -32.83 -13.90 -24.17
C GLU A 379 -31.94 -15.13 -23.93
N THR A 380 -30.71 -14.91 -23.45
CA THR A 380 -29.78 -16.01 -23.14
C THR A 380 -30.22 -16.81 -21.92
N MET A 381 -30.73 -16.14 -20.88
CA MET A 381 -31.19 -16.80 -19.65
C MET A 381 -32.51 -17.55 -19.88
N ASP A 382 -33.39 -17.06 -20.76
CA ASP A 382 -34.58 -17.78 -21.23
C ASP A 382 -34.24 -19.05 -22.01
N GLU A 383 -33.06 -19.16 -22.59
CA GLU A 383 -32.57 -20.40 -23.20
C GLU A 383 -31.96 -21.33 -22.13
N LEU A 384 -31.03 -20.82 -21.33
CA LEU A 384 -30.28 -21.63 -20.36
C LEU A 384 -31.15 -22.15 -19.19
N MET A 385 -32.16 -21.39 -18.74
CA MET A 385 -33.06 -21.83 -17.66
C MET A 385 -34.08 -22.91 -18.09
N LYS A 386 -34.12 -23.28 -19.39
CA LYS A 386 -34.88 -24.45 -19.87
C LYS A 386 -34.08 -25.77 -19.75
N MET A 387 -32.79 -25.69 -19.43
CA MET A 387 -31.92 -26.84 -19.22
C MET A 387 -31.98 -27.27 -17.75
N ASP A 388 -32.01 -28.58 -17.49
CA ASP A 388 -31.72 -29.10 -16.15
C ASP A 388 -30.22 -28.95 -15.81
N THR A 389 -29.86 -29.25 -14.55
CA THR A 389 -28.49 -29.12 -14.05
C THR A 389 -27.49 -30.00 -14.80
N GLU A 390 -27.85 -31.21 -15.23
CA GLU A 390 -26.92 -32.08 -15.97
C GLU A 390 -26.70 -31.52 -17.39
N ALA A 391 -27.78 -31.19 -18.09
CA ALA A 391 -27.74 -30.57 -19.42
C ALA A 391 -26.94 -29.26 -19.40
N LEU A 392 -27.09 -28.44 -18.37
CA LEU A 392 -26.37 -27.18 -18.20
C LEU A 392 -24.86 -27.36 -17.95
N LEU A 393 -24.48 -28.30 -17.06
CA LEU A 393 -23.07 -28.63 -16.81
C LEU A 393 -22.42 -29.22 -18.08
N LYS A 394 -23.13 -30.14 -18.74
CA LYS A 394 -22.73 -30.77 -20.01
C LYS A 394 -22.60 -29.75 -21.14
N HIS A 395 -23.48 -28.76 -21.23
CA HIS A 395 -23.37 -27.64 -22.17
C HIS A 395 -22.08 -26.84 -21.94
N ARG A 396 -21.78 -26.46 -20.68
CA ARG A 396 -20.57 -25.71 -20.34
C ARG A 396 -19.31 -26.52 -20.66
N MET A 397 -19.26 -27.78 -20.25
CA MET A 397 -18.16 -28.70 -20.55
C MET A 397 -17.95 -28.87 -22.06
N LEU A 398 -19.01 -29.17 -22.82
CA LEU A 398 -18.93 -29.40 -24.26
C LEU A 398 -18.57 -28.15 -25.05
N LYS A 399 -18.95 -26.94 -24.58
CA LYS A 399 -18.47 -25.69 -25.17
C LYS A 399 -16.95 -25.63 -25.12
N PHE A 400 -16.35 -25.68 -23.93
CA PHE A 400 -14.90 -25.54 -23.79
C PHE A 400 -14.13 -26.73 -24.38
N ARG A 401 -14.67 -27.96 -24.32
CA ARG A 401 -13.99 -29.14 -24.88
C ARG A 401 -13.89 -29.14 -26.42
N LYS A 402 -14.72 -28.34 -27.11
CA LYS A 402 -14.63 -28.11 -28.57
C LYS A 402 -13.60 -27.05 -28.97
N ILE A 403 -13.10 -26.22 -28.05
CA ILE A 403 -12.19 -25.12 -28.37
C ILE A 403 -10.78 -25.67 -28.61
N GLY A 404 -10.36 -25.68 -29.87
CA GLY A 404 -9.01 -26.07 -30.29
C GLY A 404 -9.00 -26.66 -31.69
N GLY A 405 -7.86 -26.54 -32.38
CA GLY A 405 -7.61 -27.18 -33.67
C GLY A 405 -6.28 -27.91 -33.63
N PHE A 406 -6.29 -29.20 -33.94
CA PHE A 406 -5.11 -30.07 -34.01
C PHE A 406 -5.29 -31.09 -35.14
N GLN A 407 -4.19 -31.67 -35.61
CA GLN A 407 -4.19 -32.68 -36.66
C GLN A 407 -3.70 -34.01 -36.08
N GLU A 408 -4.59 -35.00 -36.05
CA GLU A 408 -4.24 -36.36 -35.63
C GLU A 408 -3.33 -37.05 -36.65
N GLY A 409 -2.54 -38.02 -36.17
CA GLY A 409 -1.77 -38.94 -37.02
C GLY A 409 -0.57 -38.34 -37.77
N VAL A 410 -0.20 -37.08 -37.54
CA VAL A 410 1.06 -36.52 -38.07
C VAL A 410 2.24 -37.15 -37.32
N PRO A 411 3.22 -37.78 -37.99
CA PRO A 411 4.43 -38.24 -37.34
C PRO A 411 5.25 -37.03 -36.85
N VAL A 412 5.21 -36.77 -35.55
CA VAL A 412 6.08 -35.77 -34.92
C VAL A 412 7.42 -36.43 -34.68
N ASP A 413 8.44 -36.06 -35.47
CA ASP A 413 9.82 -36.43 -35.16
C ASP A 413 10.13 -36.03 -33.71
N PRO A 414 10.47 -36.99 -32.81
CA PRO A 414 10.57 -36.74 -31.37
C PRO A 414 11.74 -35.80 -31.00
N ILE A 415 12.58 -35.43 -31.97
CA ILE A 415 13.73 -34.55 -31.79
C ILE A 415 13.73 -33.47 -32.86
N ARG A 416 12.78 -32.52 -32.79
CA ARG A 416 13.03 -31.19 -33.35
C ARG A 416 14.15 -30.57 -32.50
N LYS A 417 15.42 -30.70 -32.94
CA LYS A 417 16.57 -30.02 -32.34
C LYS A 417 16.39 -28.51 -32.48
N VAL A 418 15.64 -27.92 -31.54
CA VAL A 418 15.60 -26.48 -31.38
C VAL A 418 16.97 -26.09 -30.87
N ASN A 419 17.84 -25.66 -31.80
CA ASN A 419 19.03 -24.89 -31.47
C ASN A 419 18.58 -23.52 -30.95
N MET A 420 17.90 -23.50 -29.80
CA MET A 420 18.11 -22.44 -28.85
C MET A 420 19.61 -22.42 -28.63
N LYS A 421 20.28 -21.39 -29.15
CA LYS A 421 21.50 -20.93 -28.48
C LYS A 421 21.14 -20.90 -27.01
N LYS A 422 21.91 -21.57 -26.15
CA LYS A 422 21.92 -21.19 -24.73
C LYS A 422 22.04 -19.67 -24.75
N LYS A 423 21.13 -18.97 -24.05
CA LYS A 423 21.28 -17.54 -23.87
C LYS A 423 22.70 -17.37 -23.36
N GLU A 424 23.53 -16.68 -24.14
CA GLU A 424 24.86 -16.30 -23.70
C GLU A 424 24.58 -15.35 -22.54
N GLU A 425 24.52 -15.91 -21.33
CA GLU A 425 24.56 -15.14 -20.10
C GLU A 425 25.81 -14.27 -20.26
N PRO A 426 25.67 -12.94 -20.18
CA PRO A 426 26.77 -12.05 -20.54
C PRO A 426 27.90 -12.36 -19.58
N ILE A 427 28.90 -13.09 -20.07
CA ILE A 427 30.02 -13.59 -19.26
C ILE A 427 30.58 -12.35 -18.60
N ALA A 428 30.37 -12.25 -17.28
CA ALA A 428 30.68 -11.07 -16.52
C ALA A 428 32.20 -10.95 -16.52
N ARG A 429 32.73 -10.21 -17.50
CA ARG A 429 34.16 -9.96 -17.63
C ARG A 429 34.59 -9.40 -16.28
N LYS A 430 35.40 -10.17 -15.55
CA LYS A 430 35.92 -9.77 -14.24
C LYS A 430 36.46 -8.36 -14.38
N THR A 431 35.79 -7.40 -13.74
CA THR A 431 36.34 -6.05 -13.65
C THR A 431 37.67 -6.20 -12.90
N PRO A 432 38.79 -5.72 -13.46
CA PRO A 432 40.09 -5.77 -12.78
C PRO A 432 39.97 -5.17 -11.38
N VAL A 433 40.64 -5.79 -10.39
CA VAL A 433 40.59 -5.32 -9.00
C VAL A 433 40.96 -3.84 -8.89
N LEU A 434 41.93 -3.39 -9.70
CA LEU A 434 42.33 -1.99 -9.81
C LEU A 434 41.19 -1.05 -10.29
N GLU A 435 40.39 -1.45 -11.29
CA GLU A 435 39.26 -0.63 -11.77
C GLU A 435 38.16 -0.50 -10.70
N LEU A 436 37.99 -1.54 -9.88
CA LEU A 436 37.04 -1.54 -8.76
C LEU A 436 37.54 -0.68 -7.61
N GLU A 437 38.82 -0.75 -7.28
CA GLU A 437 39.44 0.09 -6.25
C GLU A 437 39.37 1.57 -6.66
N ASP A 438 39.66 1.88 -7.91
CA ASP A 438 39.48 3.21 -8.52
C ASP A 438 38.04 3.74 -8.40
N GLU A 439 37.03 2.93 -8.72
CA GLU A 439 35.61 3.30 -8.55
C GLU A 439 35.26 3.49 -7.06
N VAL A 440 35.75 2.60 -6.20
CA VAL A 440 35.49 2.58 -4.75
C VAL A 440 36.09 3.82 -4.07
N GLU A 441 37.29 4.26 -4.46
CA GLU A 441 37.89 5.50 -3.95
C GLU A 441 37.17 6.74 -4.47
N LYS A 442 36.81 6.78 -5.76
CA LYS A 442 35.97 7.86 -6.32
C LYS A 442 34.63 7.98 -5.60
N LEU A 443 33.98 6.87 -5.23
CA LEU A 443 32.75 6.92 -4.44
C LEU A 443 32.97 7.27 -2.95
N LYS A 444 34.07 6.83 -2.32
CA LYS A 444 34.45 7.30 -0.98
C LYS A 444 34.68 8.81 -0.95
N GLU A 445 35.32 9.39 -1.97
CA GLU A 445 35.45 10.85 -2.13
C GLU A 445 34.10 11.55 -2.35
N GLN A 446 33.22 11.00 -3.20
CA GLN A 446 31.90 11.60 -3.40
C GLN A 446 31.07 11.56 -2.11
N ILE A 447 31.17 10.49 -1.32
CA ILE A 447 30.51 10.36 -0.02
C ILE A 447 31.11 11.32 1.03
N SER A 448 32.41 11.62 1.00
CA SER A 448 33.00 12.63 1.89
C SER A 448 32.56 14.05 1.50
N LYS A 449 32.65 14.40 0.20
CA LYS A 449 32.20 15.70 -0.35
C LYS A 449 30.69 15.93 -0.16
N ALA A 450 29.87 14.87 -0.22
CA ALA A 450 28.43 14.93 0.05
C ALA A 450 28.05 15.12 1.53
N LYS A 451 28.98 15.00 2.50
CA LYS A 451 28.68 15.36 3.90
C LYS A 451 28.51 16.88 4.10
N GLU A 452 29.07 17.67 3.20
CA GLU A 452 29.09 19.14 3.28
C GLU A 452 27.99 19.81 2.44
N SER A 453 27.30 19.06 1.56
CA SER A 453 26.27 19.62 0.68
C SER A 453 25.07 18.68 0.47
N SER A 454 23.85 19.24 0.61
CA SER A 454 22.60 18.49 0.46
C SER A 454 22.31 18.21 -1.02
N SER A 455 22.64 17.01 -1.50
CA SER A 455 22.31 16.56 -2.85
C SER A 455 21.93 15.07 -2.87
N LYS A 456 20.91 14.72 -3.66
CA LYS A 456 20.37 13.34 -3.78
C LYS A 456 21.14 12.33 -4.69
N PRO A 457 22.10 12.69 -5.59
CA PRO A 457 22.72 11.71 -6.48
C PRO A 457 23.44 10.52 -5.80
N THR A 458 23.92 10.71 -4.57
CA THR A 458 24.82 9.77 -3.88
C THR A 458 24.17 8.40 -3.58
N GLU A 459 22.85 8.35 -3.43
CA GLU A 459 22.15 7.11 -3.05
C GLU A 459 22.02 6.12 -4.23
N LEU A 460 21.82 6.60 -5.46
CA LEU A 460 21.75 5.74 -6.64
C LEU A 460 23.09 5.06 -6.92
N ALA A 461 24.18 5.83 -6.98
CA ALA A 461 25.52 5.31 -7.24
C ALA A 461 26.00 4.32 -6.15
N LEU A 462 25.63 4.58 -4.88
CA LEU A 462 25.89 3.65 -3.77
C LEU A 462 25.15 2.31 -3.93
N ASN A 463 23.88 2.35 -4.37
CA ASN A 463 23.11 1.14 -4.65
C ASN A 463 23.68 0.36 -5.84
N GLU A 464 24.03 1.03 -6.93
CA GLU A 464 24.64 0.42 -8.12
C GLU A 464 25.97 -0.29 -7.79
N MET A 465 26.83 0.34 -6.97
CA MET A 465 28.07 -0.28 -6.50
C MET A 465 27.83 -1.47 -5.56
N ILE A 466 26.83 -1.41 -4.67
CA ILE A 466 26.46 -2.56 -3.82
C ILE A 466 26.01 -3.75 -4.68
N GLU A 467 25.19 -3.53 -5.72
CA GLU A 467 24.79 -4.59 -6.65
C GLU A 467 25.91 -5.03 -7.59
N LYS A 468 26.94 -4.20 -7.86
CA LYS A 468 28.17 -4.63 -8.56
C LYS A 468 29.00 -5.56 -7.67
N LEU A 469 29.30 -5.15 -6.45
CA LEU A 469 30.09 -5.93 -5.49
C LEU A 469 29.45 -7.28 -5.15
N LYS A 470 28.13 -7.36 -4.98
CA LYS A 470 27.41 -8.64 -4.79
C LYS A 470 27.71 -9.64 -5.92
N ARG A 471 27.46 -9.24 -7.17
CA ARG A 471 27.65 -10.12 -8.36
C ARG A 471 29.07 -10.66 -8.49
N GLU A 472 30.07 -9.92 -8.03
CA GLU A 472 31.46 -10.38 -8.01
C GLU A 472 31.80 -11.26 -6.83
N ILE A 473 31.21 -11.01 -5.66
CA ILE A 473 31.30 -11.89 -4.49
C ILE A 473 30.65 -13.24 -4.80
N ASP A 474 29.51 -13.26 -5.50
CA ASP A 474 28.84 -14.47 -5.97
C ASP A 474 29.71 -15.25 -6.98
N LEU A 475 30.41 -14.54 -7.87
CA LEU A 475 31.37 -15.13 -8.81
C LEU A 475 32.56 -15.76 -8.08
N GLU A 476 33.16 -15.06 -7.11
CA GLU A 476 34.29 -15.56 -6.34
C GLU A 476 33.90 -16.68 -5.36
N TYR A 477 32.68 -16.67 -4.82
CA TYR A 477 32.14 -17.83 -4.11
C TYR A 477 31.97 -19.03 -5.03
N SER A 478 31.53 -18.83 -6.27
CA SER A 478 31.40 -19.92 -7.26
C SER A 478 32.77 -20.54 -7.58
N GLU A 479 33.79 -19.72 -7.85
CA GLU A 479 35.16 -20.18 -8.08
C GLU A 479 35.79 -20.84 -6.83
N ALA A 480 35.42 -20.40 -5.62
CA ALA A 480 35.85 -21.05 -4.40
C ALA A 480 35.19 -22.44 -4.24
N VAL A 481 33.89 -22.57 -4.52
CA VAL A 481 33.18 -23.87 -4.53
C VAL A 481 33.80 -24.86 -5.52
N GLU A 482 34.19 -24.38 -6.71
CA GLU A 482 34.89 -25.17 -7.73
C GLU A 482 36.29 -25.59 -7.23
N ALA A 483 37.08 -24.65 -6.69
CA ALA A 483 38.43 -24.94 -6.19
C ALA A 483 38.46 -25.89 -4.96
N ILE A 484 37.39 -25.91 -4.15
CA ILE A 484 37.23 -26.83 -3.00
C ILE A 484 36.65 -28.20 -3.45
N GLY A 485 36.15 -28.31 -4.70
CA GLY A 485 35.60 -29.55 -5.24
C GLY A 485 34.20 -29.91 -4.71
N LEU A 486 33.43 -28.93 -4.23
CA LEU A 486 32.09 -29.16 -3.66
C LEU A 486 30.94 -29.05 -4.69
N GLN A 487 31.25 -28.66 -5.93
CA GLN A 487 30.28 -28.39 -7.00
C GLN A 487 29.29 -29.55 -7.24
N ASP A 488 29.78 -30.77 -7.46
CA ASP A 488 28.94 -31.96 -7.70
C ASP A 488 28.08 -32.33 -6.47
N ARG A 489 28.59 -32.13 -5.26
CA ARG A 489 27.85 -32.42 -4.02
C ARG A 489 26.74 -31.39 -3.79
N LEU A 490 26.96 -30.12 -4.15
CA LEU A 490 25.92 -29.09 -4.14
C LEU A 490 24.86 -29.31 -5.24
N LEU A 491 25.25 -29.78 -6.43
CA LEU A 491 24.31 -30.14 -7.49
C LEU A 491 23.42 -31.33 -7.08
N ASN A 492 24.01 -32.40 -6.55
CA ASN A 492 23.27 -33.56 -6.04
C ASN A 492 22.33 -33.16 -4.88
N LEU A 493 22.79 -32.35 -3.93
CA LEU A 493 21.95 -31.84 -2.83
C LEU A 493 20.78 -31.00 -3.37
N ARG A 494 21.02 -30.14 -4.37
CA ARG A 494 19.98 -29.31 -5.00
C ARG A 494 18.92 -30.18 -5.68
N GLU A 495 19.31 -31.29 -6.30
CA GLU A 495 18.37 -32.28 -6.83
C GLU A 495 17.57 -33.00 -5.72
N GLU A 496 18.21 -33.39 -4.62
CA GLU A 496 17.51 -33.99 -3.46
C GLU A 496 16.47 -33.02 -2.88
N CYS A 497 16.84 -31.75 -2.66
CA CYS A 497 15.92 -30.71 -2.20
C CYS A 497 14.76 -30.46 -3.17
N ALA A 498 15.03 -30.44 -4.48
CA ALA A 498 13.99 -30.29 -5.51
C ALA A 498 13.00 -31.47 -5.54
N LYS A 499 13.50 -32.70 -5.29
CA LYS A 499 12.66 -33.91 -5.17
C LYS A 499 11.83 -33.87 -3.88
N ALA A 500 12.41 -33.48 -2.74
CA ALA A 500 11.70 -33.36 -1.46
C ALA A 500 10.56 -32.33 -1.51
N ASN A 501 10.79 -31.16 -2.11
CA ASN A 501 9.78 -30.10 -2.25
C ASN A 501 8.58 -30.47 -3.15
N SER A 502 8.58 -31.64 -3.79
CA SER A 502 7.46 -32.11 -4.64
C SER A 502 6.41 -32.95 -3.90
N GLN A 503 6.56 -33.18 -2.59
CA GLN A 503 5.76 -34.14 -1.82
C GLN A 503 5.06 -33.58 -0.56
N ASP A 504 5.01 -32.25 -0.39
CA ASP A 504 4.38 -31.56 0.77
C ASP A 504 4.82 -32.03 2.18
N HIS A 505 5.96 -32.72 2.28
CA HIS A 505 6.56 -33.10 3.54
C HIS A 505 7.47 -31.99 4.07
N LEU A 506 7.29 -31.65 5.36
CA LEU A 506 8.24 -30.86 6.14
C LEU A 506 9.66 -31.41 5.96
N MET A 507 10.61 -30.51 5.70
CA MET A 507 12.01 -30.84 5.37
C MET A 507 12.57 -31.96 6.25
N HIS A 508 12.80 -33.13 5.64
CA HIS A 508 13.15 -34.34 6.37
C HIS A 508 14.46 -34.11 7.17
N PRO A 509 14.55 -34.45 8.47
CA PRO A 509 15.71 -34.08 9.31
C PRO A 509 17.07 -34.53 8.76
N VAL A 510 17.10 -35.66 8.04
CA VAL A 510 18.29 -36.18 7.35
C VAL A 510 18.80 -35.25 6.23
N LEU A 511 17.90 -34.50 5.57
CA LEU A 511 18.28 -33.50 4.56
C LEU A 511 18.89 -32.26 5.22
N MET A 512 18.36 -31.84 6.37
CA MET A 512 18.92 -30.74 7.16
C MET A 512 20.33 -31.08 7.67
N ASP A 513 20.55 -32.29 8.17
CA ASP A 513 21.87 -32.80 8.57
C ASP A 513 22.87 -32.84 7.40
N LYS A 514 22.43 -33.20 6.17
CA LYS A 514 23.26 -33.08 4.95
C LYS A 514 23.62 -31.62 4.62
N ILE A 515 22.64 -30.71 4.70
CA ILE A 515 22.83 -29.27 4.43
C ILE A 515 23.83 -28.67 5.44
N GLU A 516 23.66 -28.96 6.72
CA GLU A 516 24.50 -28.46 7.81
C GLU A 516 25.94 -28.99 7.68
N LYS A 517 26.12 -30.29 7.37
CA LYS A 517 27.45 -30.87 7.11
C LYS A 517 28.14 -30.24 5.90
N LEU A 518 27.44 -30.03 4.78
CA LEU A 518 28.02 -29.37 3.60
C LEU A 518 28.34 -27.89 3.85
N HIS A 519 27.53 -27.19 4.65
CA HIS A 519 27.82 -25.84 5.12
C HIS A 519 29.09 -25.81 6.00
N ASP A 520 29.25 -26.78 6.90
CA ASP A 520 30.41 -26.89 7.77
C ASP A 520 31.69 -27.27 7.01
N GLU A 521 31.60 -28.20 6.06
CA GLU A 521 32.70 -28.54 5.14
C GLU A 521 33.09 -27.34 4.27
N PHE A 522 32.11 -26.61 3.73
CA PHE A 522 32.35 -25.41 2.94
C PHE A 522 33.05 -24.31 3.74
N ASN A 523 32.57 -24.00 4.95
CA ASN A 523 33.21 -22.98 5.80
C ASN A 523 34.63 -23.37 6.26
N LYS A 524 34.92 -24.66 6.40
CA LYS A 524 36.27 -25.17 6.69
C LYS A 524 37.19 -25.17 5.44
N GLY A 525 36.63 -25.39 4.26
CA GLY A 525 37.34 -25.34 2.98
C GLY A 525 37.56 -23.92 2.44
N LEU A 526 36.68 -22.96 2.74
CA LEU A 526 36.73 -21.60 2.21
C LEU A 526 38.09 -20.89 2.40
N PRO A 527 38.80 -21.02 3.54
CA PRO A 527 40.14 -20.44 3.72
C PRO A 527 41.25 -21.09 2.88
N THR A 528 41.00 -22.25 2.26
CA THR A 528 41.96 -22.96 1.40
C THR A 528 41.80 -22.65 -0.09
N ALA A 529 40.72 -21.95 -0.48
CA ALA A 529 40.51 -21.54 -1.86
C ALA A 529 41.51 -20.44 -2.29
N PRO A 530 42.10 -20.51 -3.50
CA PRO A 530 43.16 -19.59 -3.93
C PRO A 530 42.69 -18.13 -4.08
N ASN A 531 41.38 -17.91 -4.25
CA ASN A 531 40.77 -16.58 -4.38
C ASN A 531 40.27 -16.01 -3.03
N TYR A 532 40.38 -16.74 -1.92
CA TYR A 532 39.83 -16.35 -0.60
C TYR A 532 40.29 -14.96 -0.12
N ALA A 533 41.52 -14.56 -0.46
CA ALA A 533 42.03 -13.22 -0.13
C ALA A 533 41.24 -12.08 -0.82
N SER A 534 40.84 -12.26 -2.08
CA SER A 534 40.03 -11.27 -2.83
C SER A 534 38.59 -11.28 -2.34
N LEU A 535 38.02 -12.47 -2.14
CA LEU A 535 36.66 -12.65 -1.62
C LEU A 535 36.49 -11.97 -0.26
N LYS A 536 37.44 -12.19 0.66
CA LYS A 536 37.47 -11.55 1.99
C LYS A 536 37.59 -10.02 1.90
N TYR A 537 38.33 -9.50 0.93
CA TYR A 537 38.47 -8.06 0.69
C TYR A 537 37.16 -7.44 0.16
N LYS A 538 36.54 -8.06 -0.85
CA LYS A 538 35.25 -7.60 -1.42
C LYS A 538 34.11 -7.69 -0.41
N LEU A 539 34.04 -8.75 0.40
CA LEU A 539 33.11 -8.85 1.54
C LEU A 539 33.33 -7.73 2.56
N GLY A 540 34.59 -7.34 2.80
CA GLY A 540 34.94 -6.16 3.61
C GLY A 540 34.37 -4.86 3.02
N MET A 541 34.58 -4.61 1.72
CA MET A 541 34.04 -3.43 1.04
C MET A 541 32.51 -3.40 1.07
N LEU A 542 31.83 -4.51 0.76
CA LEU A 542 30.37 -4.63 0.83
C LEU A 542 29.83 -4.33 2.24
N LYS A 543 30.56 -4.73 3.29
CA LYS A 543 30.21 -4.45 4.69
C LYS A 543 30.34 -2.96 5.04
N GLU A 544 31.30 -2.23 4.49
CA GLU A 544 31.40 -0.78 4.71
C GLU A 544 30.37 0.01 3.89
N PHE A 545 30.09 -0.37 2.63
CA PHE A 545 29.05 0.29 1.83
C PHE A 545 27.64 0.03 2.36
N SER A 546 27.34 -1.17 2.87
CA SER A 546 26.04 -1.46 3.51
C SER A 546 25.86 -0.70 4.83
N LYS A 547 26.91 -0.51 5.65
CA LYS A 547 26.89 0.44 6.78
C LYS A 547 26.61 1.86 6.32
N ALA A 548 27.29 2.34 5.28
CA ALA A 548 27.12 3.69 4.74
C ALA A 548 25.68 3.93 4.25
N LYS A 549 25.09 2.97 3.53
CA LYS A 549 23.68 2.97 3.13
C LYS A 549 22.74 3.01 4.34
N CYS A 550 22.96 2.16 5.34
CA CYS A 550 22.16 2.14 6.57
C CYS A 550 22.24 3.46 7.36
N ALA A 551 23.38 4.17 7.32
CA ALA A 551 23.52 5.50 7.91
C ALA A 551 22.79 6.59 7.10
N LEU A 552 22.83 6.52 5.76
CA LEU A 552 22.09 7.43 4.87
C LEU A 552 20.58 7.26 5.00
N GLU A 553 20.06 6.02 4.94
CA GLU A 553 18.63 5.73 5.11
C GLU A 553 18.08 6.20 6.46
N LYS A 554 18.86 6.08 7.54
CA LYS A 554 18.46 6.59 8.86
C LYS A 554 18.39 8.12 8.90
N LYS A 555 19.15 8.82 8.05
CA LYS A 555 19.09 10.28 7.93
C LYS A 555 17.91 10.72 7.07
N SER A 556 17.71 10.14 5.88
CA SER A 556 16.60 10.51 4.99
C SER A 556 15.24 10.23 5.62
N LYS A 557 15.02 9.04 6.19
CA LYS A 557 13.76 8.69 6.87
C LYS A 557 13.48 9.58 8.08
N GLY A 558 14.53 10.04 8.79
CA GLY A 558 14.40 10.99 9.89
C GLY A 558 14.03 12.41 9.44
N GLU A 559 14.57 12.87 8.31
CA GLU A 559 14.23 14.17 7.71
C GLU A 559 12.82 14.16 7.11
N GLU A 560 12.40 13.07 6.45
CA GLU A 560 11.05 12.90 5.90
C GLU A 560 9.98 12.79 6.99
N LEU A 561 10.18 11.95 8.02
CA LEU A 561 9.29 11.88 9.19
C LEU A 561 9.12 13.24 9.87
N LYS A 562 10.20 14.01 10.00
CA LYS A 562 10.15 15.35 10.60
C LYS A 562 9.29 16.31 9.77
N LEU A 563 9.43 16.30 8.45
CA LEU A 563 8.65 17.16 7.55
C LEU A 563 7.14 16.82 7.58
N ASP A 564 6.76 15.54 7.61
CA ASP A 564 5.35 15.16 7.74
C ASP A 564 4.79 15.42 9.15
N ILE A 565 5.60 15.27 10.21
CA ILE A 565 5.23 15.69 11.58
C ILE A 565 4.99 17.20 11.65
N ASP A 566 5.92 18.03 11.17
CA ASP A 566 5.79 19.51 11.16
C ASP A 566 4.56 19.97 10.36
N LYS A 567 4.28 19.30 9.23
CA LYS A 567 3.07 19.50 8.42
C LYS A 567 1.79 19.10 9.16
N LYS A 568 1.76 17.95 9.85
CA LYS A 568 0.60 17.48 10.62
C LYS A 568 0.32 18.33 11.86
N ILE A 569 1.36 18.80 12.55
CA ILE A 569 1.26 19.81 13.61
C ILE A 569 0.58 21.07 13.06
N LYS A 570 1.02 21.56 11.88
CA LYS A 570 0.41 22.73 11.24
C LYS A 570 -1.05 22.50 10.86
N GLU A 571 -1.40 21.34 10.27
CA GLU A 571 -2.79 20.97 9.95
C GLU A 571 -3.72 20.97 11.19
N VAL A 572 -3.20 20.61 12.38
CA VAL A 572 -3.97 20.72 13.64
C VAL A 572 -4.12 22.17 14.09
N MET A 573 -3.04 22.97 14.04
CA MET A 573 -3.05 24.37 14.47
C MET A 573 -3.87 25.30 13.54
N ASP A 574 -4.05 24.92 12.27
CA ASP A 574 -4.85 25.69 11.30
C ASP A 574 -6.36 25.33 11.31
N ARG A 575 -6.81 24.35 12.11
CA ARG A 575 -8.25 24.01 12.23
C ARG A 575 -9.07 25.20 12.76
N PRO A 576 -10.25 25.51 12.18
CA PRO A 576 -11.01 26.71 12.51
C PRO A 576 -11.37 26.78 13.99
N GLU A 577 -11.89 25.70 14.58
CA GLU A 577 -12.27 25.67 16.00
C GLU A 577 -11.11 26.00 16.95
N ILE A 578 -9.91 25.46 16.70
CA ILE A 578 -8.72 25.72 17.53
C ILE A 578 -8.26 27.17 17.31
N LYS A 579 -8.29 27.64 16.07
CA LYS A 579 -7.85 28.98 15.65
C LYS A 579 -8.75 30.09 16.16
N GLU A 580 -10.07 29.89 16.15
CA GLU A 580 -11.08 30.77 16.72
C GLU A 580 -10.99 30.81 18.25
N LYS A 581 -10.95 29.65 18.91
CA LYS A 581 -10.73 29.58 20.37
C LYS A 581 -9.42 30.29 20.76
N MET A 582 -8.33 30.09 20.01
CA MET A 582 -7.04 30.77 20.24
C MET A 582 -7.12 32.28 20.03
N GLN A 583 -7.89 32.76 19.05
CA GLN A 583 -8.10 34.19 18.83
C GLN A 583 -8.94 34.81 19.95
N ALA A 584 -9.99 34.13 20.40
CA ALA A 584 -10.80 34.56 21.54
C ALA A 584 -9.95 34.65 22.82
N LEU A 585 -9.21 33.59 23.18
CA LEU A 585 -8.31 33.59 24.34
C LEU A 585 -7.19 34.63 24.22
N LYS A 586 -6.66 34.89 23.02
CA LYS A 586 -5.68 35.95 22.78
C LYS A 586 -6.29 37.35 22.96
N ALA A 587 -7.50 37.58 22.49
CA ALA A 587 -8.22 38.85 22.68
C ALA A 587 -8.54 39.09 24.16
N GLU A 588 -8.92 38.04 24.90
CA GLU A 588 -9.22 38.11 26.33
C GLU A 588 -7.96 38.38 27.18
N VAL A 589 -6.85 37.71 26.86
CA VAL A 589 -5.50 38.00 27.43
C VAL A 589 -5.00 39.41 27.06
N GLN A 590 -5.34 39.95 25.90
CA GLN A 590 -5.04 41.35 25.56
C GLN A 590 -5.94 42.34 26.31
N LYS A 591 -7.18 41.95 26.64
CA LYS A 591 -8.16 42.77 27.34
C LYS A 591 -7.90 42.88 28.85
N SER A 592 -7.26 41.88 29.46
CA SER A 592 -6.85 41.92 30.88
C SER A 592 -5.59 42.76 31.15
N GLY A 593 -4.85 43.17 30.11
CA GLY A 593 -3.67 44.04 30.25
C GLY A 593 -2.45 43.41 30.94
N ALA A 594 -2.49 42.09 31.21
CA ALA A 594 -1.46 41.37 31.93
C ALA A 594 -0.08 41.41 31.24
N SER A 595 0.95 41.82 31.97
CA SER A 595 2.33 41.90 31.47
C SER A 595 3.06 40.56 31.56
N THR A 596 2.69 39.74 32.55
CA THR A 596 3.21 38.40 32.81
C THR A 596 2.08 37.40 33.03
N ALA A 597 2.38 36.11 32.93
CA ALA A 597 1.42 35.03 33.19
C ALA A 597 0.97 34.93 34.66
N ALA A 598 1.55 35.71 35.58
CA ALA A 598 1.11 35.81 36.97
C ALA A 598 0.01 36.87 37.17
N ASP A 599 -0.07 37.86 36.28
CA ASP A 599 -1.01 38.99 36.34
C ASP A 599 -2.39 38.65 35.75
N LEU A 600 -2.51 37.50 35.09
CA LEU A 600 -3.76 36.98 34.54
C LEU A 600 -4.73 36.54 35.63
N ASP A 601 -6.01 36.85 35.48
CA ASP A 601 -7.08 36.35 36.33
C ASP A 601 -7.18 34.81 36.31
N GLU A 602 -7.82 34.24 37.32
CA GLU A 602 -7.88 32.78 37.49
C GLU A 602 -8.72 32.10 36.39
N GLY A 603 -9.73 32.78 35.84
CA GLY A 603 -10.59 32.27 34.77
C GLY A 603 -9.91 32.17 33.41
N THR A 604 -9.16 33.20 32.99
CA THR A 604 -8.34 33.12 31.77
C THR A 604 -7.20 32.11 31.94
N ARG A 605 -6.59 32.04 33.13
CA ARG A 605 -5.53 31.07 33.45
C ARG A 605 -6.01 29.62 33.36
N GLU A 606 -7.20 29.31 33.88
CA GLU A 606 -7.81 27.99 33.72
C GLU A 606 -8.21 27.71 32.26
N SER A 607 -8.72 28.71 31.54
CA SER A 607 -9.08 28.59 30.12
C SER A 607 -7.86 28.30 29.23
N ILE A 608 -6.71 28.94 29.47
CA ILE A 608 -5.42 28.64 28.82
C ILE A 608 -4.99 27.18 29.14
N SER A 609 -5.12 26.76 30.40
CA SER A 609 -4.80 25.38 30.84
C SER A 609 -5.66 24.33 30.12
N LYS A 610 -6.97 24.61 29.99
CA LYS A 610 -7.94 23.76 29.28
C LYS A 610 -7.61 23.65 27.79
N MET A 611 -7.42 24.78 27.10
CA MET A 611 -7.00 24.82 25.70
C MET A 611 -5.69 24.06 25.46
N LYS A 612 -4.69 24.24 26.34
CA LYS A 612 -3.39 23.56 26.19
C LYS A 612 -3.56 22.04 26.21
N LYS A 613 -4.41 21.50 27.09
CA LYS A 613 -4.73 20.07 27.16
C LYS A 613 -5.48 19.60 25.91
N GLU A 614 -6.43 20.39 25.40
CA GLU A 614 -7.20 20.11 24.18
C GLU A 614 -6.28 19.99 22.95
N ILE A 615 -5.38 20.96 22.75
CA ILE A 615 -4.38 20.94 21.67
C ILE A 615 -3.39 19.77 21.84
N GLN A 616 -2.94 19.48 23.06
CA GLN A 616 -2.04 18.34 23.31
C GLN A 616 -2.71 16.99 23.05
N LEU A 617 -4.01 16.85 23.34
CA LEU A 617 -4.77 15.64 23.04
C LEU A 617 -4.91 15.44 21.52
N GLU A 618 -5.28 16.48 20.78
CA GLU A 618 -5.43 16.41 19.32
C GLU A 618 -4.09 16.15 18.60
N LEU A 619 -3.00 16.78 19.03
CA LEU A 619 -1.67 16.50 18.49
C LEU A 619 -1.25 15.05 18.77
N ALA A 620 -1.49 14.53 19.97
CA ALA A 620 -1.16 13.14 20.30
C ALA A 620 -2.04 12.13 19.54
N ASN A 621 -3.33 12.42 19.37
CA ASN A 621 -4.24 11.61 18.54
C ASN A 621 -3.76 11.55 17.08
N VAL A 622 -3.34 12.69 16.52
CA VAL A 622 -2.83 12.77 15.15
C VAL A 622 -1.48 12.05 15.00
N LEU A 623 -0.55 12.20 15.94
CA LEU A 623 0.72 11.47 15.89
C LEU A 623 0.53 9.95 16.05
N LYS A 624 -0.39 9.50 16.92
CA LYS A 624 -0.76 8.07 17.01
C LYS A 624 -1.46 7.54 15.76
N SER A 625 -2.10 8.40 14.96
CA SER A 625 -2.63 8.02 13.63
C SER A 625 -1.55 7.89 12.55
N MET A 626 -0.27 8.10 12.88
CA MET A 626 0.90 7.86 12.01
C MET A 626 1.69 6.60 12.45
N ASP A 627 1.09 5.71 13.24
CA ASP A 627 1.72 4.53 13.87
C ASP A 627 2.98 4.87 14.72
N LEU A 628 3.11 6.13 15.15
CA LEU A 628 4.13 6.56 16.11
C LEU A 628 3.62 6.30 17.54
N ASP A 629 4.44 5.66 18.38
CA ASP A 629 4.10 5.55 19.79
C ASP A 629 4.39 6.87 20.53
N VAL A 630 3.43 7.31 21.34
CA VAL A 630 3.39 8.67 21.91
C VAL A 630 2.87 8.63 23.33
N GLU A 631 3.77 8.75 24.30
CA GLU A 631 3.42 8.94 25.70
C GLU A 631 3.06 10.40 25.99
N ILE A 632 1.81 10.65 26.41
CA ILE A 632 1.40 11.96 26.91
C ILE A 632 1.76 12.04 28.40
N VAL A 633 3.00 12.43 28.71
CA VAL A 633 3.49 12.53 30.09
C VAL A 633 2.84 13.70 30.84
N THR A 634 1.59 13.49 31.30
CA THR A 634 0.91 14.43 32.21
C THR A 634 1.55 14.37 33.60
N ALA A 635 1.84 15.54 34.17
CA ALA A 635 2.64 15.61 35.38
C ALA A 635 1.99 14.91 36.60
N LYS A 636 2.68 13.88 37.09
CA LYS A 636 2.55 13.25 38.42
C LYS A 636 1.17 12.60 38.70
N LYS A 637 1.15 11.27 38.57
CA LYS A 637 0.33 10.39 39.42
C LYS A 637 1.21 9.26 39.97
N LEU A 638 0.82 8.76 41.14
CA LEU A 638 1.47 7.73 41.97
C LEU A 638 2.21 6.62 41.19
N ILE A 639 3.53 6.57 41.34
CA ILE A 639 4.34 5.34 41.34
C ILE A 639 5.15 5.37 42.64
N ASP A 640 5.41 4.19 43.19
CA ASP A 640 5.84 3.94 44.57
C ASP A 640 7.14 4.65 45.01
N ASP A 641 7.14 5.08 46.28
CA ASP A 641 8.31 5.61 46.98
C ASP A 641 9.09 4.49 47.72
N GLY A 642 8.47 3.33 47.99
CA GLY A 642 9.05 2.17 48.68
C GLY A 642 10.16 1.45 47.89
N LEU A 643 9.90 1.03 46.65
CA LEU A 643 10.87 0.41 45.74
C LEU A 643 12.10 1.32 45.52
N LYS A 644 11.91 2.64 45.41
CA LYS A 644 13.02 3.58 45.33
C LYS A 644 13.85 3.64 46.61
N GLY A 645 13.21 3.60 47.77
CA GLY A 645 13.90 3.47 49.06
C GLY A 645 14.74 2.19 49.15
N LYS A 646 14.18 1.04 48.75
CA LYS A 646 14.88 -0.25 48.70
C LYS A 646 16.09 -0.22 47.76
N VAL A 647 15.91 0.25 46.52
CA VAL A 647 16.98 0.29 45.50
C VAL A 647 18.14 1.20 45.93
N GLU A 648 17.86 2.41 46.42
CA GLU A 648 18.94 3.31 46.85
C GLU A 648 19.62 2.82 48.14
N SER A 649 18.90 2.13 49.04
CA SER A 649 19.49 1.45 50.20
C SER A 649 20.46 0.34 49.78
N LEU A 650 20.06 -0.54 48.85
CA LEU A 650 20.92 -1.59 48.29
C LEU A 650 22.16 -1.01 47.59
N ARG A 651 22.01 0.12 46.89
CA ARG A 651 23.10 0.84 46.23
C ARG A 651 24.11 1.39 47.24
N VAL A 652 23.65 1.98 48.34
CA VAL A 652 24.51 2.46 49.44
C VAL A 652 25.23 1.29 50.12
N GLU A 653 24.52 0.18 50.38
CA GLU A 653 25.11 -1.03 50.98
C GLU A 653 26.19 -1.66 50.07
N THR A 654 25.91 -1.74 48.76
CA THR A 654 26.85 -2.25 47.75
C THR A 654 28.09 -1.38 47.64
N ASN A 655 27.93 -0.04 47.55
CA ASN A 655 29.05 0.90 47.53
C ASN A 655 29.92 0.76 48.79
N LYS A 656 29.32 0.66 49.98
CA LYS A 656 30.03 0.49 51.25
C LYS A 656 30.81 -0.83 51.32
N LYS A 657 30.26 -1.92 50.76
CA LYS A 657 30.99 -3.21 50.69
C LYS A 657 32.16 -3.14 49.70
N ILE A 658 32.00 -2.47 48.55
CA ILE A 658 33.08 -2.20 47.58
C ILE A 658 34.19 -1.33 48.19
N GLU A 659 33.84 -0.28 48.93
CA GLU A 659 34.79 0.61 49.59
C GLU A 659 35.60 -0.12 50.68
N ASN A 660 34.96 -0.98 51.48
CA ASN A 660 35.66 -1.86 52.42
C ASN A 660 36.61 -2.85 51.71
N LEU A 661 36.21 -3.39 50.55
CA LEU A 661 37.05 -4.30 49.76
C LEU A 661 38.26 -3.59 49.14
N MET A 662 38.11 -2.35 48.67
CA MET A 662 39.23 -1.52 48.20
C MET A 662 40.21 -1.15 49.31
N ASN A 663 39.74 -1.09 50.56
CA ASN A 663 40.58 -0.85 51.74
C ASN A 663 41.22 -2.12 52.32
N SER A 664 40.85 -3.32 51.85
CA SER A 664 41.53 -4.58 52.22
C SER A 664 43.00 -4.58 51.77
N SER A 665 43.89 -5.15 52.61
CA SER A 665 45.32 -5.26 52.34
C SER A 665 45.59 -5.87 50.97
N ASP A 666 44.91 -6.96 50.65
CA ASP A 666 45.27 -7.83 49.55
C ASP A 666 44.90 -7.22 48.20
N LEU A 667 43.73 -6.57 48.10
CA LEU A 667 43.35 -5.86 46.88
C LEU A 667 44.22 -4.61 46.69
N LYS A 668 44.47 -3.86 47.78
CA LYS A 668 45.32 -2.66 47.79
C LYS A 668 46.76 -2.96 47.36
N ASN A 669 47.34 -4.06 47.87
CA ASN A 669 48.67 -4.54 47.46
C ASN A 669 48.68 -5.00 45.99
N THR A 670 47.65 -5.72 45.54
CA THR A 670 47.54 -6.14 44.11
C THR A 670 47.45 -4.92 43.19
N ILE A 671 46.71 -3.88 43.58
CA ILE A 671 46.59 -2.61 42.84
C ILE A 671 47.89 -1.79 42.86
N GLN A 672 48.65 -1.82 43.97
CA GLN A 672 49.97 -1.19 44.02
C GLN A 672 50.99 -1.91 43.12
N LEU A 673 50.98 -3.24 43.07
CA LEU A 673 51.80 -4.04 42.14
C LEU A 673 51.45 -3.75 40.68
N LEU A 674 50.16 -3.66 40.35
CA LEU A 674 49.71 -3.24 39.01
C LEU A 674 50.23 -1.83 38.66
N LYS A 675 50.08 -0.85 39.57
CA LYS A 675 50.62 0.51 39.37
C LYS A 675 52.13 0.52 39.19
N PHE A 676 52.87 -0.35 39.88
CA PHE A 676 54.33 -0.45 39.76
C PHE A 676 54.77 -1.02 38.41
N GLU A 677 54.25 -2.17 37.96
CA GLU A 677 54.62 -2.71 36.63
C GLU A 677 54.11 -1.82 35.49
N VAL A 678 52.96 -1.14 35.63
CA VAL A 678 52.50 -0.12 34.66
C VAL A 678 53.45 1.09 34.60
N ALA A 679 53.91 1.61 35.74
CA ALA A 679 54.86 2.72 35.77
C ALA A 679 56.21 2.34 35.16
N LYS A 680 56.69 1.12 35.42
CA LYS A 680 57.94 0.57 34.91
C LYS A 680 57.92 0.29 33.41
N ALA A 681 56.78 -0.13 32.85
CA ALA A 681 56.66 -0.47 31.44
C ALA A 681 56.49 0.75 30.50
N GLY A 682 56.25 1.95 31.06
CA GLY A 682 56.28 3.22 30.32
C GLY A 682 55.20 3.36 29.24
N LYS A 683 55.43 4.27 28.27
CA LYS A 683 54.45 4.57 27.19
C LYS A 683 54.39 3.49 26.10
N THR A 684 55.36 2.58 26.04
CA THR A 684 55.47 1.51 25.03
C THR A 684 55.84 0.18 25.71
N PRO A 685 54.89 -0.47 26.42
CA PRO A 685 55.17 -1.67 27.20
C PRO A 685 55.50 -2.87 26.30
N ASP A 686 56.53 -3.62 26.68
CA ASP A 686 56.95 -4.85 26.02
C ASP A 686 55.96 -6.00 26.21
N VAL A 687 56.14 -7.08 25.45
CA VAL A 687 55.20 -8.23 25.40
C VAL A 687 55.12 -8.98 26.74
N ALA A 688 56.19 -9.03 27.53
CA ALA A 688 56.16 -9.67 28.85
C ALA A 688 55.46 -8.78 29.89
N SER A 689 55.75 -7.46 29.88
CA SER A 689 55.05 -6.50 30.76
C SER A 689 53.56 -6.43 30.48
N LYS A 690 53.13 -6.42 29.20
CA LYS A 690 51.70 -6.48 28.83
C LYS A 690 50.99 -7.69 29.45
N LYS A 691 51.54 -8.89 29.29
CA LYS A 691 50.94 -10.12 29.86
C LYS A 691 50.86 -10.10 31.39
N ARG A 692 51.80 -9.45 32.09
CA ARG A 692 51.73 -9.28 33.56
C ARG A 692 50.65 -8.29 33.98
N ILE A 693 50.52 -7.19 33.24
CA ILE A 693 49.48 -6.17 33.48
C ILE A 693 48.09 -6.80 33.28
N GLU A 694 47.88 -7.54 32.19
CA GLU A 694 46.64 -8.28 31.91
C GLU A 694 46.33 -9.32 33.00
N ALA A 695 47.32 -10.09 33.46
CA ALA A 695 47.13 -11.08 34.52
C ALA A 695 46.76 -10.44 35.88
N LEU A 696 47.39 -9.30 36.23
CA LEU A 696 47.06 -8.55 37.45
C LEU A 696 45.67 -7.91 37.36
N GLU A 697 45.28 -7.36 36.21
CA GLU A 697 43.91 -6.91 35.97
C GLU A 697 42.89 -8.04 36.11
N GLN A 698 43.16 -9.22 35.55
CA GLN A 698 42.28 -10.38 35.68
C GLN A 698 42.14 -10.82 37.15
N GLN A 699 43.22 -10.86 37.93
CA GLN A 699 43.15 -11.17 39.36
C GLN A 699 42.33 -10.13 40.15
N ILE A 700 42.47 -8.84 39.86
CA ILE A 700 41.69 -7.78 40.51
C ILE A 700 40.19 -7.92 40.14
N ARG A 701 39.88 -8.13 38.85
CA ARG A 701 38.50 -8.37 38.38
C ARG A 701 37.90 -9.62 39.03
N GLN A 702 38.66 -10.71 39.14
CA GLN A 702 38.19 -11.96 39.76
C GLN A 702 37.93 -11.79 41.26
N LYS A 703 38.83 -11.15 42.02
CA LYS A 703 38.65 -10.87 43.46
C LYS A 703 37.43 -9.97 43.73
N LEU A 704 37.23 -8.93 42.90
CA LEU A 704 36.03 -8.09 42.96
C LEU A 704 34.75 -8.87 42.63
N ALA A 705 34.79 -9.70 41.58
CA ALA A 705 33.65 -10.53 41.19
C ALA A 705 33.27 -11.56 42.28
N THR A 706 34.23 -12.21 42.93
CA THR A 706 33.94 -13.15 44.04
C THR A 706 33.32 -12.44 45.25
N ALA A 707 33.72 -11.20 45.53
CA ALA A 707 33.23 -10.46 46.68
C ALA A 707 31.85 -9.82 46.43
N ILE A 708 31.56 -9.39 45.21
CA ILE A 708 30.22 -8.96 44.78
C ILE A 708 29.26 -10.16 44.73
N ASN A 709 29.74 -11.35 44.35
CA ASN A 709 28.99 -12.61 44.47
C ASN A 709 28.91 -13.16 45.91
N SER A 710 29.27 -12.38 46.95
CA SER A 710 28.93 -12.76 48.33
C SER A 710 27.40 -12.79 48.50
N SER A 711 26.90 -13.88 49.07
CA SER A 711 25.49 -14.30 48.96
C SER A 711 24.47 -13.23 49.37
N GLU A 712 24.78 -12.39 50.36
CA GLU A 712 23.89 -11.37 50.91
C GLU A 712 23.44 -10.31 49.89
N ILE A 713 24.35 -9.77 49.08
CA ILE A 713 24.00 -8.74 48.09
C ILE A 713 23.25 -9.38 46.92
N LYS A 714 23.72 -10.55 46.47
CA LYS A 714 23.09 -11.27 45.36
C LYS A 714 21.66 -11.71 45.69
N ALA A 715 21.43 -12.27 46.88
CA ALA A 715 20.09 -12.65 47.34
C ALA A 715 19.15 -11.45 47.41
N LYS A 716 19.57 -10.33 48.04
CA LYS A 716 18.78 -9.08 48.08
C LYS A 716 18.47 -8.52 46.69
N HIS A 717 19.40 -8.65 45.73
CA HIS A 717 19.19 -8.21 44.35
C HIS A 717 18.22 -9.13 43.60
N GLU A 718 18.31 -10.44 43.80
CA GLU A 718 17.38 -11.43 43.21
C GLU A 718 15.97 -11.34 43.83
N GLU A 719 15.86 -11.02 45.12
CA GLU A 719 14.60 -10.73 45.82
C GLU A 719 13.93 -9.46 45.28
N LEU A 720 14.67 -8.36 45.09
CA LEU A 720 14.12 -7.12 44.54
C LEU A 720 13.78 -7.27 43.04
N LEU A 721 14.55 -8.06 42.27
CA LEU A 721 14.15 -8.46 40.92
C LEU A 721 12.86 -9.27 40.91
N ALA A 722 12.63 -10.15 41.91
CA ALA A 722 11.39 -10.92 42.02
C ALA A 722 10.18 -10.03 42.37
N GLU A 723 10.33 -9.02 43.23
CA GLU A 723 9.29 -8.00 43.46
C GLU A 723 8.95 -7.23 42.17
N ILE A 724 9.96 -6.76 41.43
CA ILE A 724 9.77 -6.06 40.15
C ILE A 724 9.11 -6.99 39.11
N ALA A 725 9.49 -8.27 39.07
CA ALA A 725 8.89 -9.27 38.18
C ALA A 725 7.42 -9.56 38.53
N LEU A 726 7.04 -9.51 39.81
CA LEU A 726 5.65 -9.70 40.25
C LEU A 726 4.76 -8.52 39.84
N GLU A 727 5.23 -7.28 39.92
CA GLU A 727 4.46 -6.12 39.43
C GLU A 727 4.36 -6.06 37.90
N SER A 728 5.37 -6.55 37.17
CA SER A 728 5.43 -6.47 35.71
C SER A 728 4.83 -7.67 34.95
N ASN A 729 4.58 -8.82 35.61
CA ASN A 729 3.90 -9.97 34.99
C ASN A 729 2.41 -9.75 34.64
N GLY A 730 1.90 -8.52 34.76
CA GLY A 730 0.58 -8.11 34.28
C GLY A 730 0.40 -8.10 32.75
N SER A 731 1.46 -8.35 31.95
CA SER A 731 1.33 -8.50 30.49
C SER A 731 2.46 -9.32 29.84
N LEU A 732 2.14 -10.56 29.45
CA LEU A 732 2.75 -11.39 28.38
C LEU A 732 4.28 -11.63 28.40
N LYS A 733 4.64 -12.92 28.46
CA LYS A 733 6.02 -13.43 28.35
C LYS A 733 6.52 -13.47 26.89
N ASN A 734 7.81 -13.18 26.68
CA ASN A 734 8.83 -14.23 26.46
C ASN A 734 10.24 -13.62 26.35
N ASP A 735 11.24 -14.41 26.69
CA ASP A 735 12.66 -14.04 26.73
C ASP A 735 13.32 -13.94 25.35
N ASP A 736 14.36 -13.11 25.23
CA ASP A 736 15.73 -13.64 25.10
C ASP A 736 16.79 -12.59 25.47
N LEU A 737 17.95 -13.02 25.98
CA LEU A 737 19.02 -12.16 26.52
C LEU A 737 20.39 -12.48 25.92
N LYS A 738 21.18 -11.45 25.55
CA LYS A 738 22.65 -11.48 25.60
C LYS A 738 23.29 -10.09 25.60
N GLU A 739 24.51 -10.04 26.13
CA GLU A 739 25.19 -8.83 26.62
C GLU A 739 26.07 -8.13 25.57
N GLY A 740 26.42 -6.86 25.82
CA GLY A 740 27.33 -6.09 24.96
C GLY A 740 27.70 -4.70 25.52
N THR A 741 28.39 -4.62 26.65
CA THR A 741 28.78 -3.34 27.28
C THR A 741 29.96 -2.65 26.59
N THR A 742 29.89 -1.34 26.37
CA THR A 742 30.95 -0.37 26.76
C THR A 742 30.48 1.10 26.62
N LYS A 743 31.21 2.03 27.24
CA LYS A 743 30.80 3.43 27.45
C LYS A 743 31.40 4.40 26.42
N ASN A 744 30.67 5.47 26.08
CA ASN A 744 31.01 6.85 26.51
C ASN A 744 29.91 7.85 26.10
N ASP A 745 29.92 9.02 26.74
CA ASP A 745 28.91 10.08 26.57
C ASP A 745 28.91 10.70 25.17
N GLU A 746 27.71 10.88 24.60
CA GLU A 746 27.22 12.21 24.17
C GLU A 746 25.70 12.19 23.96
N SER A 747 25.04 13.33 24.14
CA SER A 747 23.58 13.40 24.28
C SER A 747 22.83 12.99 23.00
N ARG A 748 22.04 11.91 23.07
CA ARG A 748 21.11 11.48 22.02
C ARG A 748 19.75 11.08 22.59
N VAL A 749 18.72 11.30 21.78
CA VAL A 749 17.36 10.78 22.02
C VAL A 749 17.33 9.34 21.54
N GLU A 750 17.12 8.40 22.46
CA GLU A 750 16.82 7.01 22.11
C GLU A 750 15.36 6.89 21.65
N ILE A 751 15.14 6.35 20.47
CA ILE A 751 13.82 5.96 19.96
C ILE A 751 13.87 4.46 19.71
N ASN A 752 13.29 3.69 20.64
CA ASN A 752 13.18 2.24 20.50
C ASN A 752 12.08 1.91 19.49
N LEU A 753 12.46 1.45 18.29
CA LEU A 753 11.55 0.90 17.29
C LEU A 753 11.63 -0.64 17.29
N GLY A 754 10.93 -1.25 18.25
CA GLY A 754 10.81 -2.71 18.37
C GLY A 754 9.92 -3.31 17.28
N ALA A 755 10.46 -3.48 16.08
CA ALA A 755 9.74 -3.96 14.89
C ALA A 755 9.52 -5.49 14.86
N ASN A 756 8.92 -6.05 15.91
CA ASN A 756 8.54 -7.48 15.93
C ASN A 756 7.27 -7.73 15.10
N ARG A 757 7.46 -7.95 13.79
CA ARG A 757 6.54 -8.77 12.98
C ARG A 757 7.24 -10.08 12.64
N SER A 758 7.04 -11.08 13.50
CA SER A 758 7.33 -12.47 13.18
C SER A 758 6.51 -12.89 11.96
N PHE A 759 7.19 -13.34 10.91
CA PHE A 759 6.54 -14.10 9.84
C PHE A 759 6.19 -15.51 10.34
N SER A 760 5.05 -16.02 9.89
CA SER A 760 4.58 -17.40 10.03
C SER A 760 3.72 -17.72 8.81
#